data_AF-A0AAD7YGL2-F1
#
_entry.id   AF-A0AAD7YGL2-F1
#
_cell.length_a   1.000
_cell.length_b   1.000
_cell.length_c   1.000
_cell.angle_alpha   90.00
_cell.angle_beta   90.00
_cell.angle_gamma   90.00
#
_symmetry.space_group_name_H-M   'P 1'
#
loop_
_entity.id
_entity.type
_entity.pdbx_description
1 polymer ?
#
loop_
_entity_poly.entity_id
_entity_poly.type
_entity_poly.pdbx_seq_one_letter_code
_entity_poly.pdbx_strand_id
1 'polypeptide(L)'
;MFGFKRSSVQLVVILAWLLRYYTFGSIVLWCIFACGLSVAVVLAITTFDHDYWSSRGVFSPPAWPIVGHILSVVMFKEQGGMCFKRIYDTYTEKRFLGCHQFYQRTLVVRDPELIKRMCVNDFQHFTDRGFFFNKDVDPLAGSVLFLRGNEWKRLRAKISPIFSPNKLRGMFPLIENTAAEFVTRVQDLLSQPKNLSNHNGTTKAESQSNQNGTTKAESQSNKNGTTKAESQSNQNGTTNTKDQSNQNGTSKSEAQSNQNGTTNTKEQSNQNGTSKSEAQSNQNGTSKSESQSNGITPGGVVVNSEKLVGGYTADAIVPCAFGLKSGVMYNEEDPFAVALHAFYEMSLYNIFEKTMRQFWPAFVLFFRMRIIPKKTHDFFYNIVTTVLRARENGVQEKRGDFIDMMMALRNDETNNNCKKDLEDVEITDMVISANAFIIFLGGFETTSSTLAFLFLELAVDQQVQERMRREIREVLERHDGKITYELLQELVYMEMVIQETLRLYPPFPSIQRMCTKDYTIPDSDVLLERGTIVLFPTLGIQRDEQVSSYCINSSAVPAVPEHPAHVHQRLHDPGQRRAAGARHHRAVPNAGHPERRTDYTIPDSDVLLERGTIVLFPTLGIQRDEQYFENASAFIPERWSDGAPQPPPGVYMPFGDGPRYCIGKRFALIQMKCCLVRVLQHIRISPARGGRSRTQPFAADPRSPLTLHPADSMVTLSLL
;
A
#
# COMPACT_ATOMS: atom_id res chain seq x y z
N MET A 1 -37.89 10.49 71.68
CA MET A 1 -37.43 10.43 70.27
C MET A 1 -36.00 10.94 70.26
N PHE A 2 -34.90 10.20 70.05
CA PHE A 2 -34.63 8.97 69.32
C PHE A 2 -33.63 8.12 70.12
N GLY A 3 -33.96 6.86 70.41
CA GLY A 3 -33.02 5.92 71.01
C GLY A 3 -32.25 5.19 69.91
N PHE A 4 -30.97 5.54 69.71
CA PHE A 4 -30.10 4.76 68.83
C PHE A 4 -29.82 3.39 69.47
N LYS A 5 -30.13 2.30 68.76
CA LYS A 5 -29.81 0.93 69.19
C LYS A 5 -28.28 0.78 69.33
N ARG A 6 -27.82 0.03 70.34
CA ARG A 6 -26.39 -0.24 70.62
C ARG A 6 -25.63 -0.80 69.42
N SER A 7 -26.31 -1.49 68.52
CA SER A 7 -25.80 -2.01 67.23
C SER A 7 -25.49 -0.92 66.20
N SER A 8 -26.21 0.20 66.20
CA SER A 8 -25.95 1.34 65.30
C SER A 8 -24.69 2.11 65.69
N VAL A 9 -24.39 2.19 67.00
CA VAL A 9 -23.17 2.82 67.51
C VAL A 9 -21.94 1.96 67.20
N GLN A 10 -22.05 0.63 67.31
CA GLN A 10 -20.98 -0.29 66.87
C GLN A 10 -20.71 -0.17 65.36
N LEU A 11 -21.75 -0.05 64.54
CA LEU A 11 -21.59 0.14 63.11
C LEU A 11 -20.84 1.44 62.79
N VAL A 12 -21.17 2.54 63.47
CA VAL A 12 -20.51 3.84 63.30
C VAL A 12 -19.07 3.83 63.80
N VAL A 13 -18.78 3.14 64.91
CA VAL A 13 -17.40 2.97 65.41
C VAL A 13 -16.57 2.10 64.48
N ILE A 14 -17.13 1.02 63.93
CA ILE A 14 -16.47 0.18 62.92
C ILE A 14 -16.23 0.97 61.63
N LEU A 15 -17.21 1.75 61.16
CA LEU A 15 -17.06 2.62 59.99
C LEU A 15 -16.00 3.71 60.24
N ALA A 16 -16.00 4.35 61.40
CA ALA A 16 -14.98 5.34 61.78
C ALA A 16 -13.58 4.72 61.93
N TRP A 17 -13.50 3.47 62.39
CA TRP A 17 -12.25 2.71 62.48
C TRP A 17 -11.74 2.25 61.10
N LEU A 18 -12.64 1.84 60.20
CA LEU A 18 -12.32 1.53 58.80
C LEU A 18 -11.90 2.79 58.02
N LEU A 19 -12.60 3.90 58.20
CA LEU A 19 -12.26 5.22 57.63
C LEU A 19 -10.91 5.75 58.17
N ARG A 20 -10.50 5.34 59.38
CA ARG A 20 -9.19 5.67 59.95
C ARG A 20 -8.03 4.88 59.32
N TYR A 21 -8.28 3.69 58.76
CA TYR A 21 -7.29 2.88 58.02
C TYR A 21 -7.29 3.19 56.51
N TYR A 22 -8.44 3.53 55.95
CA TYR A 22 -8.61 4.03 54.58
C TYR A 22 -8.54 5.56 54.54
N THR A 23 -7.39 6.12 54.90
CA THR A 23 -7.13 7.54 54.63
C THR A 23 -7.01 7.73 53.11
N PHE A 24 -7.39 8.89 52.59
CA PHE A 24 -7.19 9.23 51.17
C PHE A 24 -5.75 8.90 50.69
N GLY A 25 -4.76 9.07 51.56
CA GLY A 25 -3.36 8.69 51.30
C GLY A 25 -3.13 7.19 51.08
N SER A 26 -3.84 6.29 51.78
CA SER A 26 -3.68 4.85 51.55
C SER A 26 -4.30 4.40 50.23
N ILE A 27 -5.41 5.00 49.80
CA ILE A 27 -5.99 4.76 48.46
C ILE A 27 -5.03 5.24 47.37
N VAL A 28 -4.47 6.45 47.50
CA VAL A 28 -3.49 6.97 46.54
C VAL A 28 -2.24 6.09 46.46
N LEU A 29 -1.73 5.59 47.59
CA LEU A 29 -0.60 4.66 47.63
C LEU A 29 -0.92 3.31 46.97
N TRP A 30 -2.11 2.76 47.19
CA TRP A 30 -2.57 1.54 46.51
C TRP A 30 -2.76 1.75 45.00
N CYS A 31 -3.26 2.92 44.58
CA CYS A 31 -3.33 3.28 43.16
C CYS A 31 -1.93 3.40 42.54
N ILE A 32 -0.98 4.05 43.21
CA ILE A 32 0.42 4.16 42.75
C ILE A 32 1.06 2.77 42.67
N PHE A 33 0.87 1.93 43.69
CA PHE A 33 1.38 0.57 43.71
C PHE A 33 0.77 -0.30 42.60
N ALA A 34 -0.56 -0.24 42.42
CA ALA A 34 -1.25 -0.95 41.35
C ALA A 34 -0.81 -0.47 39.96
N CYS A 35 -0.64 0.85 39.76
CA CYS A 35 -0.08 1.41 38.53
C CYS A 35 1.37 0.94 38.32
N GLY A 36 2.22 0.98 39.34
CA GLY A 36 3.60 0.52 39.28
C GLY A 36 3.71 -0.97 38.96
N LEU A 37 2.89 -1.81 39.60
CA LEU A 37 2.79 -3.23 39.30
C LEU A 37 2.29 -3.48 37.89
N SER A 38 1.27 -2.74 37.44
CA SER A 38 0.75 -2.85 36.07
C SER A 38 1.81 -2.49 35.03
N VAL A 39 2.57 -1.42 35.25
CA VAL A 39 3.69 -1.02 34.39
C VAL A 39 4.79 -2.08 34.42
N ALA A 40 5.16 -2.61 35.59
CA ALA A 40 6.16 -3.66 35.70
C ALA A 40 5.74 -4.95 34.98
N VAL A 41 4.47 -5.36 35.09
CA VAL A 41 3.92 -6.51 34.37
C VAL A 41 3.92 -6.27 32.85
N VAL A 42 3.49 -5.09 32.40
CA VAL A 42 3.52 -4.73 30.97
C VAL A 42 4.95 -4.73 30.43
N LEU A 43 5.90 -4.14 31.17
CA LEU A 43 7.32 -4.15 30.80
C LEU A 43 7.85 -5.59 30.75
N ALA A 44 7.61 -6.40 31.79
CA ALA A 44 8.06 -7.79 31.82
C ALA A 44 7.51 -8.61 30.65
N ILE A 45 6.21 -8.49 30.33
CA ILE A 45 5.60 -9.19 29.20
C ILE A 45 6.19 -8.71 27.87
N THR A 46 6.36 -7.39 27.71
CA THR A 46 6.79 -6.80 26.44
C THR A 46 8.29 -6.96 26.18
N THR A 47 9.11 -7.07 27.22
CA THR A 47 10.55 -7.31 27.10
C THR A 47 10.94 -8.77 27.20
N PHE A 48 10.00 -9.68 27.55
CA PHE A 48 10.28 -11.12 27.71
C PHE A 48 10.94 -11.75 26.48
N ASP A 49 10.55 -11.30 25.28
CA ASP A 49 11.03 -11.87 24.02
C ASP A 49 12.20 -11.09 23.40
N HIS A 50 12.70 -10.03 24.06
CA HIS A 50 13.76 -9.19 23.48
C HIS A 50 15.09 -9.95 23.30
N ASP A 51 15.38 -10.94 24.16
CA ASP A 51 16.57 -11.79 24.08
C ASP A 51 16.40 -12.98 23.11
N TYR A 52 15.28 -13.07 22.40
CA TYR A 52 14.98 -14.16 21.47
C TYR A 52 16.07 -14.37 20.40
N TRP A 53 16.53 -13.27 19.80
CA TRP A 53 17.51 -13.30 18.73
C TRP A 53 18.93 -13.58 19.25
N SER A 54 19.32 -12.89 20.32
CA SER A 54 20.64 -13.04 20.93
C SER A 54 20.86 -14.45 21.48
N SER A 55 19.84 -15.05 22.10
CA SER A 55 19.87 -16.45 22.57
C SER A 55 20.01 -17.49 21.45
N ARG A 56 19.74 -17.12 20.20
CA ARG A 56 19.88 -17.97 18.99
C ARG A 56 21.10 -17.61 18.15
N GLY A 57 22.03 -16.83 18.70
CA GLY A 57 23.24 -16.41 18.00
C GLY A 57 22.98 -15.39 16.88
N VAL A 58 21.78 -14.81 16.81
CA VAL A 58 21.45 -13.75 15.86
C VAL A 58 21.67 -12.39 16.53
N PHE A 59 22.49 -11.55 15.89
CA PHE A 59 22.69 -10.19 16.38
C PHE A 59 21.38 -9.40 16.33
N SER A 60 21.00 -8.79 17.46
CA SER A 60 19.87 -7.87 17.57
C SER A 60 20.36 -6.55 18.18
N PRO A 61 20.01 -5.39 17.61
CA PRO A 61 20.21 -4.11 18.26
C PRO A 61 19.45 -4.04 19.60
N PRO A 62 19.80 -3.07 20.48
CA PRO A 62 19.00 -2.77 21.65
C PRO A 62 17.58 -2.34 21.25
N ALA A 63 16.58 -3.03 21.82
CA ALA A 63 15.17 -2.78 21.56
C ALA A 63 14.56 -1.87 22.64
N TRP A 64 13.70 -0.93 22.25
CA TRP A 64 12.90 -0.16 23.19
C TRP A 64 11.82 -1.05 23.81
N PRO A 65 11.53 -0.91 25.12
CA PRO A 65 10.40 -1.59 25.74
C PRO A 65 9.12 -1.35 24.94
N ILE A 66 8.25 -2.36 24.84
CA ILE A 66 6.94 -2.31 24.18
C ILE A 66 6.98 -2.27 22.65
N VAL A 67 7.71 -1.33 22.04
CA VAL A 67 7.66 -1.07 20.58
C VAL A 67 8.78 -1.75 19.80
N GLY A 68 9.78 -2.29 20.49
CA GLY A 68 10.94 -2.92 19.85
C GLY A 68 11.82 -1.90 19.15
N HIS A 69 12.04 -2.07 17.84
CA HIS A 69 13.01 -1.30 17.06
C HIS A 69 12.38 -0.13 16.28
N ILE A 70 11.07 0.06 16.36
CA ILE A 70 10.31 1.02 15.53
C ILE A 70 9.79 2.22 16.32
N LEU A 71 10.41 2.59 17.45
CA LEU A 71 9.96 3.72 18.29
C LEU A 71 9.83 5.02 17.49
N SER A 72 10.81 5.32 16.66
CA SER A 72 10.84 6.50 15.79
C SER A 72 9.69 6.55 14.79
N VAL A 73 9.23 5.38 14.32
CA VAL A 73 8.06 5.22 13.45
C VAL A 73 6.78 5.50 14.24
N VAL A 74 6.64 4.91 15.43
CA VAL A 74 5.49 5.14 16.33
C VAL A 74 5.37 6.61 16.76
N MET A 75 6.51 7.29 16.91
CA MET A 75 6.58 8.71 17.24
C MET A 75 6.44 9.64 16.03
N PHE A 76 6.14 9.11 14.83
CA PHE A 76 6.05 9.86 13.57
C PHE A 76 7.27 10.76 13.29
N LYS A 77 8.46 10.35 13.77
CA LYS A 77 9.72 11.06 13.51
C LYS A 77 10.35 10.63 12.19
N GLU A 78 10.05 9.42 11.74
CA GLU A 78 10.52 8.89 10.48
C GLU A 78 9.57 7.84 9.91
N GLN A 79 9.66 7.65 8.59
CA GLN A 79 8.90 6.63 7.87
C GLN A 79 9.47 5.22 8.15
N GLY A 80 8.62 4.19 8.19
CA GLY A 80 9.01 2.82 8.58
C GLY A 80 10.15 2.21 7.74
N GLY A 81 10.13 2.45 6.43
CA GLY A 81 11.20 2.09 5.52
C GLY A 81 12.52 2.80 5.79
N MET A 82 12.47 4.09 6.16
CA MET A 82 13.66 4.85 6.56
C MET A 82 14.25 4.30 7.86
N CYS A 83 13.40 3.86 8.81
CA CYS A 83 13.85 3.19 10.03
C CYS A 83 14.65 1.91 9.71
N PHE A 84 14.11 1.03 8.87
CA PHE A 84 14.81 -0.20 8.47
C PHE A 84 16.01 0.06 7.56
N LYS A 85 15.99 1.14 6.76
CA LYS A 85 17.18 1.61 6.02
C LYS A 85 18.30 2.02 6.98
N ARG A 86 18.01 2.77 8.05
CA ARG A 86 19.02 3.12 9.05
C ARG A 86 19.57 1.89 9.76
N ILE A 87 18.71 0.93 10.11
CA ILE A 87 19.15 -0.35 10.71
C ILE A 87 20.06 -1.11 9.73
N TYR A 88 19.69 -1.13 8.45
CA TYR A 88 20.55 -1.64 7.38
C TYR A 88 21.89 -0.88 7.39
N ASP A 89 21.93 0.41 7.10
CA ASP A 89 23.19 1.16 6.97
C ASP A 89 24.13 1.08 8.20
N THR A 90 23.56 0.97 9.41
CA THR A 90 24.36 0.88 10.66
C THR A 90 25.14 -0.43 10.80
N TYR A 91 24.60 -1.56 10.33
CA TYR A 91 25.16 -2.89 10.62
C TYR A 91 25.64 -3.61 9.34
N THR A 92 26.61 -3.00 8.64
CA THR A 92 27.18 -3.48 7.34
C THR A 92 27.75 -4.89 7.40
N GLU A 93 28.42 -5.22 8.50
CA GLU A 93 29.10 -6.52 8.67
C GLU A 93 28.15 -7.70 8.93
N LYS A 94 26.84 -7.45 9.04
CA LYS A 94 25.85 -8.48 9.39
C LYS A 94 25.06 -8.92 8.18
N ARG A 95 25.15 -10.21 7.85
CA ARG A 95 24.40 -10.88 6.77
C ARG A 95 22.88 -10.79 6.95
N PHE A 96 22.42 -10.90 8.19
CA PHE A 96 21.04 -10.69 8.63
C PHE A 96 21.05 -10.31 10.11
N LEU A 97 19.97 -9.70 10.57
CA LEU A 97 19.83 -9.22 11.96
C LEU A 97 18.43 -9.45 12.49
N GLY A 98 18.35 -9.66 13.79
CA GLY A 98 17.12 -9.78 14.54
C GLY A 98 16.54 -8.41 14.88
N CYS A 99 15.24 -8.27 14.72
CA CYS A 99 14.48 -7.09 15.11
C CYS A 99 13.14 -7.51 15.73
N HIS A 100 12.53 -6.56 16.41
CA HIS A 100 11.21 -6.68 17.01
C HIS A 100 10.37 -5.47 16.59
N GLN A 101 9.17 -5.73 16.09
CA GLN A 101 8.14 -4.74 15.83
C GLN A 101 6.99 -5.03 16.78
N PHE A 102 6.97 -4.33 17.91
CA PHE A 102 6.17 -4.75 19.06
C PHE A 102 6.54 -6.18 19.49
N TYR A 103 5.59 -7.11 19.65
CA TYR A 103 5.91 -8.53 19.94
C TYR A 103 6.40 -9.30 18.70
N GLN A 104 6.26 -8.74 17.50
CA GLN A 104 6.51 -9.50 16.28
C GLN A 104 8.01 -9.61 15.98
N ARG A 105 8.50 -10.85 16.07
CA ARG A 105 9.85 -11.24 15.66
C ARG A 105 10.03 -10.99 14.15
N THR A 106 11.01 -10.16 13.82
CA THR A 106 11.33 -9.77 12.45
C THR A 106 12.80 -10.06 12.17
N LEU A 107 13.09 -10.93 11.20
CA LEU A 107 14.42 -11.09 10.64
C LEU A 107 14.61 -10.08 9.51
N VAL A 108 15.58 -9.18 9.63
CA VAL A 108 15.96 -8.27 8.55
C VAL A 108 17.13 -8.89 7.78
N VAL A 109 16.92 -9.18 6.50
CA VAL A 109 17.92 -9.86 5.65
C VAL A 109 18.66 -8.84 4.80
N ARG A 110 20.00 -8.91 4.78
CA ARG A 110 20.84 -8.04 3.95
C ARG A 110 21.48 -8.73 2.74
N ASP A 111 21.71 -10.02 2.86
CA ASP A 111 22.32 -10.87 1.84
C ASP A 111 21.41 -11.00 0.60
N PRO A 112 21.84 -10.50 -0.59
CA PRO A 112 21.07 -10.58 -1.83
C PRO A 112 20.76 -12.00 -2.27
N GLU A 113 21.72 -12.92 -2.18
CA GLU A 113 21.54 -14.33 -2.54
C GLU A 113 20.49 -14.98 -1.64
N LEU A 114 20.52 -14.68 -0.34
CA LEU A 114 19.52 -15.17 0.60
C LEU A 114 18.13 -14.57 0.32
N ILE A 115 18.03 -13.28 0.01
CA ILE A 115 16.78 -12.63 -0.41
C ILE A 115 16.22 -13.33 -1.65
N LYS A 116 17.05 -13.55 -2.67
CA LYS A 116 16.65 -14.20 -3.91
C LYS A 116 16.15 -15.61 -3.64
N ARG A 117 16.90 -16.37 -2.84
CA ARG A 117 16.56 -17.74 -2.47
C ARG A 117 15.22 -17.82 -1.74
N MET A 118 15.01 -16.98 -0.72
CA MET A 118 13.75 -16.96 0.04
C MET A 118 12.55 -16.51 -0.81
N CYS A 119 12.76 -15.57 -1.74
CA CYS A 119 11.70 -15.09 -2.64
C CYS A 119 11.33 -16.09 -3.73
N VAL A 120 12.28 -16.90 -4.20
CA VAL A 120 12.13 -17.73 -5.42
C VAL A 120 12.29 -19.22 -5.11
N ASN A 121 13.48 -19.67 -4.73
CA ASN A 121 13.82 -21.08 -4.58
C ASN A 121 13.08 -21.73 -3.40
N ASP A 122 13.09 -21.07 -2.26
CA ASP A 122 12.49 -21.55 -1.01
C ASP A 122 11.10 -20.95 -0.77
N PHE A 123 10.48 -20.39 -1.82
CA PHE A 123 9.21 -19.66 -1.74
C PHE A 123 8.08 -20.45 -1.05
N GLN A 124 8.11 -21.78 -1.12
CA GLN A 124 7.17 -22.66 -0.42
C GLN A 124 7.15 -22.47 1.11
N HIS A 125 8.24 -21.98 1.71
CA HIS A 125 8.31 -21.64 3.14
C HIS A 125 7.82 -20.22 3.43
N PHE A 126 7.78 -19.36 2.42
CA PHE A 126 7.58 -17.91 2.53
C PHE A 126 6.39 -17.42 1.69
N THR A 127 5.28 -18.16 1.69
CA THR A 127 4.16 -17.89 0.77
C THR A 127 3.30 -16.68 1.16
N ASP A 128 3.28 -16.32 2.45
CA ASP A 128 2.41 -15.28 3.01
C ASP A 128 3.18 -14.00 3.35
N ARG A 129 2.44 -12.91 3.57
CA ARG A 129 2.96 -11.58 3.94
C ARG A 129 2.67 -11.19 5.40
N GLY A 130 2.05 -12.07 6.18
CA GLY A 130 1.78 -11.83 7.60
C GLY A 130 0.62 -10.90 7.95
N PHE A 131 -0.26 -10.58 7.00
CA PHE A 131 -1.51 -9.86 7.28
C PHE A 131 -2.58 -10.83 7.81
N PHE A 132 -3.19 -10.49 8.95
CA PHE A 132 -4.28 -11.24 9.55
C PHE A 132 -5.61 -10.50 9.35
N PHE A 133 -6.59 -11.18 8.75
CA PHE A 133 -7.95 -10.69 8.58
C PHE A 133 -8.96 -11.84 8.65
N ASN A 134 -10.21 -11.50 8.95
CA ASN A 134 -11.33 -12.42 8.94
C ASN A 134 -12.24 -12.09 7.75
N LYS A 135 -12.40 -13.05 6.81
CA LYS A 135 -13.20 -12.87 5.59
C LYS A 135 -14.68 -12.62 5.84
N ASP A 136 -15.24 -13.13 6.93
CA ASP A 136 -16.67 -12.98 7.25
C ASP A 136 -16.97 -11.58 7.80
N VAL A 137 -15.94 -10.91 8.31
CA VAL A 137 -16.03 -9.57 8.92
C VAL A 137 -15.52 -8.50 7.97
N ASP A 138 -14.48 -8.81 7.20
CA ASP A 138 -13.84 -7.92 6.24
C ASP A 138 -13.67 -8.60 4.86
N PRO A 139 -14.77 -8.79 4.13
CA PRO A 139 -14.76 -9.60 2.91
C PRO A 139 -14.00 -8.92 1.76
N LEU A 140 -13.91 -7.58 1.74
CA LEU A 140 -13.13 -6.85 0.73
C LEU A 140 -11.61 -7.04 0.92
N ALA A 141 -11.16 -7.49 2.09
CA ALA A 141 -9.79 -7.94 2.30
C ALA A 141 -9.51 -9.33 1.68
N GLY A 142 -10.53 -10.03 1.18
CA GLY A 142 -10.41 -11.29 0.41
C GLY A 142 -9.80 -11.14 -0.99
N SER A 143 -8.86 -10.21 -1.17
CA SER A 143 -8.19 -9.91 -2.43
C SER A 143 -6.87 -10.66 -2.58
N VAL A 144 -6.34 -10.72 -3.81
CA VAL A 144 -5.06 -11.40 -4.12
C VAL A 144 -3.86 -10.84 -3.34
N LEU A 145 -3.97 -9.63 -2.75
CA LEU A 145 -2.90 -9.06 -1.93
C LEU A 145 -2.80 -9.73 -0.55
N PHE A 146 -3.93 -9.90 0.13
CA PHE A 146 -3.99 -10.35 1.52
C PHE A 146 -4.19 -11.86 1.66
N LEU A 147 -4.78 -12.52 0.65
CA LEU A 147 -4.96 -13.97 0.67
C LEU A 147 -3.65 -14.72 0.91
N ARG A 148 -3.78 -15.92 1.45
CA ARG A 148 -2.67 -16.72 2.00
C ARG A 148 -2.64 -18.11 1.36
N GLY A 149 -1.46 -18.72 1.30
CA GLY A 149 -1.28 -20.14 0.92
C GLY A 149 -1.94 -20.52 -0.40
N ASN A 150 -2.67 -21.64 -0.41
CA ASN A 150 -3.25 -22.20 -1.63
C ASN A 150 -4.38 -21.35 -2.21
N GLU A 151 -5.20 -20.68 -1.38
CA GLU A 151 -6.23 -19.74 -1.86
C GLU A 151 -5.61 -18.62 -2.68
N TRP A 152 -4.50 -18.05 -2.19
CA TRP A 152 -3.74 -17.05 -2.94
C TRP A 152 -3.17 -17.62 -4.24
N LYS A 153 -2.54 -18.80 -4.21
CA LYS A 153 -1.96 -19.42 -5.41
C LYS A 153 -3.00 -19.60 -6.52
N ARG A 154 -4.17 -20.13 -6.16
CA ARG A 154 -5.30 -20.39 -7.08
C ARG A 154 -5.83 -19.08 -7.66
N LEU A 155 -6.18 -18.11 -6.81
CA LEU A 155 -6.69 -16.82 -7.28
C LEU A 155 -5.65 -16.06 -8.13
N ARG A 156 -4.38 -16.09 -7.72
CA ARG A 156 -3.29 -15.44 -8.48
C ARG A 156 -3.13 -16.05 -9.86
N ALA A 157 -3.25 -17.37 -10.00
CA ALA A 157 -3.21 -18.03 -11.29
C ALA A 157 -4.35 -17.58 -12.22
N LYS A 158 -5.57 -17.41 -11.67
CA LYS A 158 -6.74 -16.92 -12.43
C LYS A 158 -6.62 -15.46 -12.86
N ILE A 159 -6.10 -14.58 -12.00
CA ILE A 159 -6.03 -13.14 -12.27
C ILE A 159 -4.81 -12.74 -13.12
N SER A 160 -3.68 -13.45 -13.03
CA SER A 160 -2.45 -13.05 -13.74
C SER A 160 -2.60 -12.87 -15.26
N PRO A 161 -3.37 -13.70 -16.00
CA PRO A 161 -3.62 -13.50 -17.43
C PRO A 161 -4.30 -12.17 -17.80
N ILE A 162 -5.05 -11.56 -16.87
CA ILE A 162 -5.69 -10.24 -17.06
C ILE A 162 -4.64 -9.14 -17.28
N PHE A 163 -3.44 -9.30 -16.72
CA PHE A 163 -2.31 -8.37 -16.85
C PHE A 163 -1.34 -8.78 -17.98
N SER A 164 -1.79 -9.61 -18.91
CA SER A 164 -1.03 -9.96 -20.11
C SER A 164 -0.90 -8.76 -21.08
N PRO A 165 0.12 -8.71 -21.93
CA PRO A 165 0.33 -7.57 -22.84
C PRO A 165 -0.86 -7.31 -23.76
N ASN A 166 -1.54 -8.37 -24.23
CA ASN A 166 -2.70 -8.24 -25.10
C ASN A 166 -3.90 -7.60 -24.40
N LYS A 167 -4.13 -7.92 -23.12
CA LYS A 167 -5.21 -7.32 -22.34
C LYS A 167 -4.88 -5.88 -21.94
N LEU A 168 -3.63 -5.61 -21.56
CA LEU A 168 -3.16 -4.25 -21.27
C LEU A 168 -3.19 -3.32 -22.49
N ARG A 169 -2.90 -3.85 -23.69
CA ARG A 169 -3.10 -3.13 -24.95
C ARG A 169 -4.56 -2.71 -25.15
N GLY A 170 -5.52 -3.52 -24.72
CA GLY A 170 -6.94 -3.16 -24.75
C GLY A 170 -7.30 -2.03 -23.78
N MET A 171 -6.61 -1.91 -22.65
CA MET A 171 -6.80 -0.84 -21.66
C MET A 171 -6.04 0.45 -22.02
N PHE A 172 -5.04 0.37 -22.91
CA PHE A 172 -4.18 1.50 -23.27
C PHE A 172 -4.95 2.78 -23.65
N PRO A 173 -6.02 2.75 -24.48
CA PRO A 173 -6.77 3.96 -24.82
C PRO A 173 -7.37 4.67 -23.61
N LEU A 174 -7.76 3.93 -22.55
CA LEU A 174 -8.30 4.53 -21.33
C LEU A 174 -7.21 5.34 -20.60
N ILE A 175 -6.00 4.78 -20.51
CA ILE A 175 -4.85 5.41 -19.84
C ILE A 175 -4.37 6.63 -20.63
N GLU A 176 -4.28 6.48 -21.95
CA GLU A 176 -3.82 7.51 -22.88
C GLU A 176 -4.77 8.72 -22.87
N ASN A 177 -6.09 8.48 -22.95
CA ASN A 177 -7.09 9.54 -22.87
C ASN A 177 -6.99 10.32 -21.55
N THR A 178 -6.83 9.63 -20.41
CA THR A 178 -6.65 10.32 -19.13
C THR A 178 -5.34 11.14 -19.13
N ALA A 179 -4.26 10.63 -19.73
CA ALA A 179 -2.99 11.37 -19.81
C ALA A 179 -3.11 12.63 -20.69
N ALA A 180 -3.91 12.58 -21.75
CA ALA A 180 -4.25 13.75 -22.56
C ALA A 180 -5.07 14.78 -21.75
N GLU A 181 -6.12 14.34 -21.05
CA GLU A 181 -6.94 15.19 -20.18
C GLU A 181 -6.09 15.84 -19.07
N PHE A 182 -5.14 15.09 -18.50
CA PHE A 182 -4.22 15.59 -17.49
C PHE A 182 -3.38 16.76 -17.98
N VAL A 183 -2.84 16.69 -19.21
CA VAL A 183 -2.05 17.81 -19.76
C VAL A 183 -2.92 19.01 -20.05
N THR A 184 -4.13 18.82 -20.58
CA THR A 184 -5.10 19.93 -20.74
C THR A 184 -5.33 20.63 -19.41
N ARG A 185 -5.55 19.87 -18.34
CA ARG A 185 -5.71 20.42 -16.98
C ARG A 185 -4.49 21.21 -16.51
N VAL A 186 -3.27 20.73 -16.80
CA VAL A 186 -2.03 21.44 -16.47
C VAL A 186 -1.89 22.73 -17.29
N GLN A 187 -2.25 22.71 -18.57
CA GLN A 187 -2.26 23.91 -19.42
C GLN A 187 -3.27 24.95 -18.93
N ASP A 188 -4.46 24.52 -18.49
CA ASP A 188 -5.46 25.39 -17.89
C ASP A 188 -4.95 26.05 -16.60
N LEU A 189 -4.23 25.30 -15.75
CA LEU A 189 -3.58 25.87 -14.56
C LEU A 189 -2.57 26.97 -14.91
N LEU A 190 -1.83 26.79 -16.00
CA LEU A 190 -0.83 27.75 -16.47
C LEU A 190 -1.45 28.98 -17.14
N SER A 191 -2.67 28.84 -17.68
CA SER A 191 -3.38 29.90 -18.40
C SER A 191 -4.22 30.79 -17.50
N GLN A 192 -4.47 30.40 -16.23
CA GLN A 192 -5.23 31.22 -15.28
C GLN A 192 -4.42 32.45 -14.83
N PRO A 193 -4.98 33.68 -14.94
CA PRO A 193 -4.30 34.88 -14.47
C PRO A 193 -4.14 34.84 -12.93
N LYS A 194 -2.91 35.07 -12.45
CA LYS A 194 -2.56 35.12 -11.01
C LYS A 194 -3.33 36.24 -10.30
N ASN A 195 -4.51 35.96 -9.79
CA ASN A 195 -5.17 36.74 -8.75
C ASN A 195 -5.40 35.83 -7.55
N LEU A 196 -4.46 35.85 -6.59
CA LEU A 196 -4.67 35.42 -5.21
C LEU A 196 -3.48 35.90 -4.35
N SER A 197 -3.46 37.21 -4.11
CA SER A 197 -2.90 37.73 -2.86
C SER A 197 -3.98 37.62 -1.78
N ASN A 198 -3.65 36.93 -0.69
CA ASN A 198 -4.36 36.92 0.61
C ASN A 198 -5.82 36.44 0.62
N HIS A 199 -6.03 35.21 1.10
CA HIS A 199 -7.15 34.94 1.99
C HIS A 199 -6.72 34.07 3.17
N ASN A 200 -6.28 34.76 4.24
CA ASN A 200 -6.58 34.29 5.59
C ASN A 200 -8.09 34.43 5.82
N GLY A 201 -8.66 33.42 6.46
CA GLY A 201 -10.11 33.26 6.59
C GLY A 201 -10.82 34.45 7.22
N THR A 202 -11.95 34.81 6.62
CA THR A 202 -13.18 35.03 7.38
C THR A 202 -14.35 34.97 6.39
N THR A 203 -15.27 34.07 6.68
CA THR A 203 -16.59 33.94 6.08
C THR A 203 -17.33 35.27 6.10
N LYS A 204 -17.73 35.76 4.93
CA LYS A 204 -18.99 36.49 4.75
C LYS A 204 -19.63 36.05 3.43
N ALA A 205 -20.74 35.35 3.57
CA ALA A 205 -21.67 35.06 2.50
C ALA A 205 -22.37 36.36 2.11
N GLU A 206 -22.32 36.73 0.83
CA GLU A 206 -23.36 37.55 0.22
C GLU A 206 -23.89 36.87 -1.03
N SER A 207 -25.21 36.78 -1.00
CA SER A 207 -26.15 36.14 -1.90
C SER A 207 -26.24 36.83 -3.25
N GLN A 208 -26.36 36.06 -4.33
CA GLN A 208 -27.19 36.43 -5.47
C GLN A 208 -27.85 35.20 -6.12
N SER A 209 -29.15 35.10 -5.85
CA SER A 209 -30.26 34.59 -6.65
C SER A 209 -29.99 33.49 -7.69
N ASN A 210 -30.39 32.26 -7.36
CA ASN A 210 -30.95 31.32 -8.35
C ASN A 210 -32.44 31.14 -8.06
N GLN A 211 -33.28 31.52 -9.02
CA GLN A 211 -34.69 31.17 -9.01
C GLN A 211 -34.88 29.71 -9.44
N ASN A 212 -35.68 29.05 -8.62
CA ASN A 212 -36.17 27.69 -8.58
C ASN A 212 -36.59 27.02 -9.90
N GLY A 213 -36.49 25.68 -9.85
CA GLY A 213 -37.25 24.74 -10.65
C GLY A 213 -37.25 23.32 -10.04
N THR A 214 -37.65 23.21 -8.78
CA THR A 214 -38.05 21.98 -8.05
C THR A 214 -38.95 21.05 -8.87
N THR A 215 -38.81 19.72 -8.77
CA THR A 215 -39.72 18.93 -7.90
C THR A 215 -39.07 17.67 -7.30
N LYS A 216 -39.30 17.53 -5.99
CA LYS A 216 -39.03 16.37 -5.12
C LYS A 216 -39.97 15.19 -5.44
N ALA A 217 -39.51 13.98 -5.18
CA ALA A 217 -40.36 12.87 -4.73
C ALA A 217 -39.95 12.50 -3.29
N GLU A 218 -40.80 12.82 -2.33
CA GLU A 218 -40.70 12.37 -0.95
C GLU A 218 -41.50 11.08 -0.74
N SER A 219 -40.93 10.24 0.11
CA SER A 219 -41.52 9.11 0.80
C SER A 219 -42.93 9.38 1.36
N GLN A 220 -43.82 8.38 1.29
CA GLN A 220 -44.96 8.29 2.21
C GLN A 220 -45.14 6.88 2.74
N SER A 221 -45.17 6.79 4.08
CA SER A 221 -45.70 5.68 4.85
C SER A 221 -47.23 5.81 5.01
N ASN A 222 -47.92 4.69 4.85
CA ASN A 222 -49.31 4.37 5.19
C ASN A 222 -50.08 5.29 6.16
N LYS A 223 -51.35 5.59 5.80
CA LYS A 223 -52.54 4.95 6.42
C LYS A 223 -53.86 5.38 5.76
N ASN A 224 -54.71 4.37 5.54
CA ASN A 224 -56.18 4.31 5.58
C ASN A 224 -57.05 5.26 4.73
N GLY A 225 -58.00 4.64 4.03
CA GLY A 225 -59.40 5.05 4.15
C GLY A 225 -60.14 5.39 2.87
N THR A 226 -60.62 4.34 2.18
CA THR A 226 -61.97 4.20 1.59
C THR A 226 -62.60 5.28 0.69
N THR A 227 -63.15 4.73 -0.39
CA THR A 227 -64.42 5.04 -1.10
C THR A 227 -64.44 6.01 -2.28
N LYS A 228 -64.81 5.40 -3.43
CA LYS A 228 -65.75 5.85 -4.50
C LYS A 228 -65.33 7.05 -5.32
N ALA A 229 -65.65 7.17 -6.60
CA ALA A 229 -66.20 6.33 -7.65
C ALA A 229 -66.17 7.24 -8.90
N GLU A 230 -66.08 6.63 -10.10
CA GLU A 230 -66.76 7.07 -11.35
C GLU A 230 -66.52 8.52 -11.85
N SER A 231 -66.36 8.84 -13.12
CA SER A 231 -66.48 8.12 -14.38
C SER A 231 -66.25 9.15 -15.51
N GLN A 232 -66.02 8.63 -16.73
CA GLN A 232 -66.40 9.24 -18.02
C GLN A 232 -65.62 10.47 -18.50
N SER A 233 -64.80 10.29 -19.55
CA SER A 233 -65.16 10.54 -20.97
C SER A 233 -64.96 12.02 -21.34
N ASN A 234 -64.48 12.45 -22.50
CA ASN A 234 -64.55 11.91 -23.84
C ASN A 234 -63.72 12.82 -24.77
N GLN A 235 -63.28 12.26 -25.90
CA GLN A 235 -63.21 12.90 -27.24
C GLN A 235 -62.19 14.04 -27.49
N ASN A 236 -61.17 13.78 -28.35
CA ASN A 236 -61.12 13.91 -29.82
C ASN A 236 -60.68 15.31 -30.28
N GLY A 237 -59.72 15.38 -31.21
CA GLY A 237 -59.41 16.62 -31.92
C GLY A 237 -58.08 16.62 -32.68
N THR A 238 -58.16 16.22 -33.95
CA THR A 238 -57.17 16.06 -35.01
C THR A 238 -56.55 17.38 -35.55
N THR A 239 -55.36 17.29 -36.19
CA THR A 239 -54.83 17.96 -37.43
C THR A 239 -53.34 18.41 -37.28
N ASN A 240 -52.37 17.83 -38.02
CA ASN A 240 -51.86 18.16 -39.38
C ASN A 240 -51.36 19.62 -39.51
N THR A 241 -50.19 20.03 -40.06
CA THR A 241 -49.23 19.48 -41.05
C THR A 241 -48.04 20.46 -41.22
N LYS A 242 -46.84 19.98 -41.61
CA LYS A 242 -45.85 20.53 -42.61
C LYS A 242 -45.23 21.95 -42.40
N ASP A 243 -44.05 22.37 -42.90
CA ASP A 243 -43.01 21.88 -43.84
C ASP A 243 -41.70 22.72 -43.70
N GLN A 244 -40.55 22.11 -44.04
CA GLN A 244 -39.33 22.54 -44.81
C GLN A 244 -38.44 23.82 -44.61
N SER A 245 -37.11 23.56 -44.64
CA SER A 245 -35.99 24.19 -45.44
C SER A 245 -35.45 25.61 -45.11
N ASN A 246 -34.23 26.10 -45.42
CA ASN A 246 -32.84 25.63 -45.73
C ASN A 246 -31.95 26.91 -45.94
N GLN A 247 -30.59 26.77 -45.91
CA GLN A 247 -29.52 27.61 -46.55
C GLN A 247 -28.77 28.82 -45.87
N ASN A 248 -27.44 28.63 -45.74
CA ASN A 248 -26.20 29.38 -46.14
C ASN A 248 -26.06 30.94 -46.23
N GLY A 249 -24.85 31.44 -45.88
CA GLY A 249 -24.26 32.68 -46.44
C GLY A 249 -22.99 33.25 -45.74
N THR A 250 -21.85 33.28 -46.48
CA THR A 250 -20.50 33.85 -46.21
C THR A 250 -20.38 35.39 -46.36
N SER A 251 -19.31 36.04 -45.82
CA SER A 251 -18.57 37.21 -46.44
C SER A 251 -17.32 37.71 -45.65
N LYS A 252 -16.36 38.33 -46.37
CA LYS A 252 -14.98 38.81 -46.04
C LYS A 252 -14.87 40.35 -45.83
N SER A 253 -13.73 40.86 -45.27
CA SER A 253 -12.83 41.96 -45.76
C SER A 253 -11.70 42.27 -44.72
N GLU A 254 -10.37 42.34 -45.02
CA GLU A 254 -9.48 43.47 -45.49
C GLU A 254 -9.39 44.69 -44.53
N ALA A 255 -8.28 45.42 -44.20
CA ALA A 255 -6.92 45.60 -44.73
C ALA A 255 -5.94 46.36 -43.75
N GLN A 256 -4.62 46.18 -43.95
CA GLN A 256 -3.44 47.11 -44.02
C GLN A 256 -2.94 48.11 -42.93
N SER A 257 -1.59 48.05 -42.75
CA SER A 257 -0.55 49.12 -42.58
C SER A 257 -0.41 49.83 -41.19
N ASN A 258 0.71 50.38 -40.72
CA ASN A 258 2.09 50.63 -41.22
C ASN A 258 3.06 50.99 -40.04
N GLN A 259 4.35 50.64 -40.19
CA GLN A 259 5.63 51.33 -39.86
C GLN A 259 6.01 52.08 -38.54
N ASN A 260 7.26 51.76 -38.14
CA ASN A 260 8.44 52.59 -37.75
C ASN A 260 8.63 53.21 -36.34
N GLY A 261 9.89 53.11 -35.84
CA GLY A 261 10.50 54.14 -34.98
C GLY A 261 11.55 53.70 -33.94
N THR A 262 12.83 53.66 -34.34
CA THR A 262 14.09 53.55 -33.55
C THR A 262 14.34 54.67 -32.53
N THR A 263 15.09 54.42 -31.43
CA THR A 263 16.42 55.03 -31.11
C THR A 263 17.00 54.69 -29.71
N ASN A 264 18.34 54.69 -29.66
CA ASN A 264 19.29 54.32 -28.60
C ASN A 264 19.51 55.36 -27.48
N THR A 265 20.05 54.95 -26.32
CA THR A 265 21.37 55.34 -25.70
C THR A 265 21.49 54.75 -24.27
N LYS A 266 22.52 53.96 -23.90
CA LYS A 266 23.81 54.29 -23.21
C LYS A 266 23.61 55.23 -21.98
N GLU A 267 24.17 55.03 -20.78
CA GLU A 267 25.58 54.74 -20.43
C GLU A 267 25.77 54.51 -18.89
N GLN A 268 26.80 53.72 -18.52
CA GLN A 268 27.79 53.86 -17.41
C GLN A 268 27.35 54.17 -15.95
N SER A 269 27.56 53.26 -14.97
CA SER A 269 28.78 52.92 -14.19
C SER A 269 29.10 53.84 -13.00
N ASN A 270 29.17 53.30 -11.76
CA ASN A 270 30.34 53.43 -10.88
C ASN A 270 30.26 52.65 -9.55
N GLN A 271 31.45 52.31 -9.05
CA GLN A 271 31.81 51.45 -7.93
C GLN A 271 32.10 52.19 -6.61
N ASN A 272 32.37 51.38 -5.56
CA ASN A 272 33.12 51.63 -4.30
C ASN A 272 32.31 52.26 -3.14
N GLY A 273 32.50 51.89 -1.87
CA GLY A 273 33.51 51.05 -1.22
C GLY A 273 33.25 50.90 0.30
N THR A 274 34.12 50.11 0.90
CA THR A 274 34.24 49.50 2.24
C THR A 274 34.20 50.43 3.47
N SER A 275 33.78 49.93 4.65
CA SER A 275 34.45 50.12 5.98
C SER A 275 33.77 49.36 7.15
N LYS A 276 34.58 48.86 8.09
CA LYS A 276 34.26 48.07 9.30
C LYS A 276 34.02 48.96 10.55
N SER A 277 33.24 48.48 11.53
CA SER A 277 33.60 48.55 12.97
C SER A 277 32.76 47.60 13.83
N GLU A 278 33.41 46.94 14.79
CA GLU A 278 32.84 46.06 15.82
C GLU A 278 32.23 46.85 17.00
N ALA A 279 31.15 46.34 17.59
CA ALA A 279 30.80 46.55 19.00
C ALA A 279 29.87 45.41 19.48
N GLN A 280 30.26 44.72 20.55
CA GLN A 280 29.46 43.73 21.27
C GLN A 280 28.45 44.41 22.19
N SER A 281 27.19 43.96 22.19
CA SER A 281 26.38 43.89 23.42
C SER A 281 25.18 42.94 23.26
N ASN A 282 24.76 42.43 24.41
CA ASN A 282 23.95 41.25 24.65
C ASN A 282 22.43 41.49 24.51
N GLN A 283 21.73 40.39 24.23
CA GLN A 283 20.37 40.01 24.65
C GLN A 283 19.13 40.45 23.85
N ASN A 284 18.28 39.42 23.65
CA ASN A 284 16.87 39.38 23.24
C ASN A 284 16.55 39.55 21.74
N GLY A 285 16.73 38.44 21.00
CA GLY A 285 16.20 38.28 19.64
C GLY A 285 14.76 37.77 19.61
N THR A 286 13.82 38.70 19.54
CA THR A 286 12.47 38.45 18.99
C THR A 286 12.63 38.24 17.48
N SER A 287 12.27 37.07 16.97
CA SER A 287 12.38 36.70 15.56
C SER A 287 11.54 37.63 14.67
N LYS A 288 12.18 38.57 13.99
CA LYS A 288 11.61 39.26 12.83
C LYS A 288 11.65 38.29 11.64
N SER A 289 10.48 38.08 11.03
CA SER A 289 10.31 37.37 9.77
C SER A 289 11.04 38.13 8.66
N GLU A 290 12.11 37.56 8.12
CA GLU A 290 12.66 37.98 6.84
C GLU A 290 11.72 37.49 5.73
N SER A 291 11.07 38.45 5.08
CA SER A 291 10.31 38.25 3.85
C SER A 291 11.25 37.82 2.73
N GLN A 292 11.21 36.53 2.39
CA GLN A 292 11.88 35.99 1.21
C GLN A 292 11.23 36.56 -0.06
N SER A 293 12.00 37.35 -0.80
CA SER A 293 11.65 37.83 -2.14
C SER A 293 11.65 36.66 -3.12
N ASN A 294 10.48 36.38 -3.72
CA ASN A 294 10.30 35.40 -4.79
C ASN A 294 11.13 35.77 -6.02
N GLY A 295 12.17 34.99 -6.31
CA GLY A 295 12.77 34.93 -7.64
C GLY A 295 11.83 34.17 -8.58
N ILE A 296 10.93 34.89 -9.25
CA ILE A 296 9.94 34.34 -10.18
C ILE A 296 10.58 34.25 -11.57
N THR A 297 10.73 33.03 -12.10
CA THR A 297 10.85 32.80 -13.55
C THR A 297 9.55 33.27 -14.23
N PRO A 298 9.60 34.14 -15.26
CA PRO A 298 8.39 34.61 -15.92
C PRO A 298 7.63 33.43 -16.56
N GLY A 299 6.36 33.25 -16.24
CA GLY A 299 5.47 32.25 -16.88
C GLY A 299 5.26 30.91 -16.13
N GLY A 300 5.87 30.71 -14.96
CA GLY A 300 5.70 29.47 -14.18
C GLY A 300 4.61 29.52 -13.09
N VAL A 301 3.96 28.37 -12.85
CA VAL A 301 3.07 28.11 -11.70
C VAL A 301 3.72 27.08 -10.78
N VAL A 302 3.78 27.38 -9.48
CA VAL A 302 4.25 26.44 -8.46
C VAL A 302 3.09 25.54 -8.05
N VAL A 303 3.29 24.23 -8.12
CA VAL A 303 2.29 23.21 -7.78
C VAL A 303 2.89 22.15 -6.87
N ASN A 304 2.04 21.51 -6.07
CA ASN A 304 2.38 20.27 -5.39
C ASN A 304 2.27 19.12 -6.40
N SER A 305 3.40 18.52 -6.78
CA SER A 305 3.44 17.49 -7.83
C SER A 305 2.72 16.23 -7.40
N GLU A 306 2.81 15.83 -6.14
CA GLU A 306 2.18 14.62 -5.61
C GLU A 306 0.66 14.67 -5.69
N LYS A 307 0.06 15.80 -5.30
CA LYS A 307 -1.37 16.03 -5.42
C LYS A 307 -1.82 16.03 -6.89
N LEU A 308 -1.04 16.68 -7.75
CA LEU A 308 -1.31 16.78 -9.18
C LEU A 308 -1.29 15.40 -9.86
N VAL A 309 -0.22 14.63 -9.69
CA VAL A 309 -0.09 13.29 -10.28
C VAL A 309 -0.98 12.27 -9.56
N GLY A 310 -1.30 12.49 -8.28
CA GLY A 310 -2.33 11.76 -7.54
C GLY A 310 -3.65 11.76 -8.29
N GLY A 311 -4.20 12.95 -8.59
CA GLY A 311 -5.43 13.06 -9.37
C GLY A 311 -5.38 12.31 -10.69
N TYR A 312 -4.28 12.46 -11.45
CA TYR A 312 -4.07 11.72 -12.70
C TYR A 312 -4.13 10.20 -12.51
N THR A 313 -3.37 9.69 -11.54
CA THR A 313 -3.29 8.25 -11.33
C THR A 313 -4.63 7.65 -10.92
N ALA A 314 -5.47 8.39 -10.18
CA ALA A 314 -6.82 7.96 -9.80
C ALA A 314 -7.70 7.87 -11.05
N ASP A 315 -7.75 8.94 -11.83
CA ASP A 315 -8.58 9.02 -13.03
C ASP A 315 -8.08 8.11 -14.15
N ALA A 316 -6.85 7.61 -14.08
CA ALA A 316 -6.31 6.62 -15.03
C ALA A 316 -6.65 5.18 -14.60
N ILE A 317 -6.67 4.87 -13.29
CA ILE A 317 -6.98 3.52 -12.81
C ILE A 317 -8.48 3.27 -12.72
N VAL A 318 -9.31 4.28 -12.42
CA VAL A 318 -10.76 4.09 -12.22
C VAL A 318 -11.47 3.54 -13.47
N PRO A 319 -11.23 4.04 -14.69
CA PRO A 319 -11.77 3.45 -15.91
C PRO A 319 -11.30 2.02 -16.14
N CYS A 320 -10.04 1.72 -15.81
CA CYS A 320 -9.47 0.40 -16.00
C CYS A 320 -9.97 -0.63 -14.96
N ALA A 321 -10.20 -0.21 -13.72
CA ALA A 321 -10.61 -1.09 -12.62
C ALA A 321 -12.12 -1.25 -12.51
N PHE A 322 -12.89 -0.20 -12.81
CA PHE A 322 -14.34 -0.13 -12.57
C PHE A 322 -15.17 0.16 -13.84
N GLY A 323 -14.55 0.52 -14.96
CA GLY A 323 -15.28 0.92 -16.17
C GLY A 323 -16.06 2.24 -16.04
N LEU A 324 -15.71 3.05 -15.03
CA LEU A 324 -16.32 4.33 -14.72
C LEU A 324 -15.34 5.47 -14.99
N LYS A 325 -15.84 6.71 -15.10
CA LYS A 325 -15.00 7.90 -15.12
C LYS A 325 -15.09 8.58 -13.75
N SER A 326 -13.96 8.94 -13.17
CA SER A 326 -13.88 9.79 -11.97
C SER A 326 -13.39 11.19 -12.36
N GLY A 327 -13.56 12.15 -11.46
CA GLY A 327 -13.12 13.53 -11.64
C GLY A 327 -12.11 13.97 -10.59
N VAL A 328 -11.26 13.06 -10.10
CA VAL A 328 -10.33 13.33 -8.99
C VAL A 328 -9.30 14.40 -9.35
N MET A 329 -8.91 14.51 -10.63
CA MET A 329 -8.05 15.60 -11.12
C MET A 329 -8.65 17.00 -10.94
N TYR A 330 -9.98 17.10 -10.87
CA TYR A 330 -10.72 18.37 -10.82
C TYR A 330 -11.36 18.63 -9.45
N ASN A 331 -11.71 17.57 -8.72
CA ASN A 331 -12.43 17.65 -7.46
C ASN A 331 -11.84 16.68 -6.42
N GLU A 332 -11.24 17.22 -5.36
CA GLU A 332 -10.72 16.44 -4.24
C GLU A 332 -11.81 15.81 -3.36
N GLU A 333 -13.05 16.31 -3.48
CA GLU A 333 -14.22 15.75 -2.82
C GLU A 333 -14.90 14.66 -3.66
N ASP A 334 -14.29 14.24 -4.77
CA ASP A 334 -14.77 13.10 -5.55
C ASP A 334 -14.90 11.86 -4.63
N PRO A 335 -15.99 11.07 -4.73
CA PRO A 335 -16.22 9.93 -3.86
C PRO A 335 -15.06 8.92 -3.81
N PHE A 336 -14.31 8.74 -4.91
CA PHE A 336 -13.12 7.89 -4.92
C PHE A 336 -12.00 8.47 -4.05
N ALA A 337 -11.75 9.78 -4.12
CA ALA A 337 -10.77 10.45 -3.30
C ALA A 337 -11.15 10.39 -1.81
N VAL A 338 -12.42 10.65 -1.50
CA VAL A 338 -12.94 10.59 -0.11
C VAL A 338 -12.86 9.16 0.47
N ALA A 339 -13.26 8.15 -0.31
CA ALA A 339 -13.21 6.75 0.14
C ALA A 339 -11.78 6.27 0.40
N LEU A 340 -10.84 6.79 -0.38
CA LEU A 340 -9.41 6.53 -0.25
C LEU A 340 -8.80 7.26 0.95
N HIS A 341 -9.07 8.56 1.13
CA HIS A 341 -8.61 9.32 2.30
C HIS A 341 -9.07 8.64 3.60
N ALA A 342 -10.31 8.14 3.66
CA ALA A 342 -10.81 7.38 4.80
C ALA A 342 -10.02 6.09 5.11
N PHE A 343 -9.41 5.44 4.11
CA PHE A 343 -8.56 4.27 4.32
C PHE A 343 -7.20 4.65 4.94
N TYR A 344 -6.67 5.82 4.57
CA TYR A 344 -5.37 6.32 5.03
C TYR A 344 -5.44 7.23 6.26
N GLU A 345 -6.63 7.67 6.66
CA GLU A 345 -6.81 8.50 7.86
C GLU A 345 -6.16 7.83 9.08
N MET A 346 -5.16 8.50 9.65
CA MET A 346 -4.51 8.12 10.89
C MET A 346 -5.11 8.91 12.04
N SER A 347 -6.34 8.57 12.44
CA SER A 347 -6.89 9.04 13.72
C SER A 347 -6.21 8.32 14.88
N LEU A 348 -6.19 8.91 16.08
CA LEU A 348 -5.69 8.24 17.29
C LEU A 348 -6.41 6.91 17.54
N TYR A 349 -7.70 6.82 17.20
CA TYR A 349 -8.46 5.58 17.21
C TYR A 349 -7.91 4.57 16.21
N ASN A 350 -7.64 4.97 14.97
CA ASN A 350 -7.10 4.09 13.93
C ASN A 350 -5.65 3.66 14.24
N ILE A 351 -4.85 4.53 14.85
CA ILE A 351 -3.49 4.21 15.31
C ILE A 351 -3.58 3.20 16.45
N PHE A 352 -4.42 3.44 17.45
CA PHE A 352 -4.68 2.50 18.54
C PHE A 352 -5.19 1.16 18.00
N GLU A 353 -6.13 1.18 17.06
CA GLU A 353 -6.70 0.01 16.41
C GLU A 353 -5.63 -0.81 15.66
N LYS A 354 -4.84 -0.15 14.81
CA LYS A 354 -3.75 -0.76 14.02
C LYS A 354 -2.65 -1.29 14.94
N THR A 355 -2.34 -0.57 16.00
CA THR A 355 -1.36 -0.95 17.03
C THR A 355 -1.86 -2.14 17.84
N MET A 356 -3.14 -2.17 18.25
CA MET A 356 -3.74 -3.30 18.98
C MET A 356 -3.83 -4.57 18.13
N ARG A 357 -4.12 -4.43 16.83
CA ARG A 357 -4.01 -5.52 15.84
C ARG A 357 -2.60 -6.09 15.79
N GLN A 358 -1.61 -5.22 15.90
CA GLN A 358 -0.20 -5.56 15.97
C GLN A 358 0.26 -5.99 17.37
N PHE A 359 -0.55 -5.86 18.44
CA PHE A 359 -0.28 -6.37 19.81
C PHE A 359 -1.01 -7.67 20.17
N TRP A 360 -2.11 -7.97 19.51
CA TRP A 360 -2.90 -9.17 19.79
C TRP A 360 -3.70 -9.61 18.55
N PRO A 361 -3.20 -10.52 17.70
CA PRO A 361 -3.94 -11.00 16.53
C PRO A 361 -5.28 -11.67 16.88
N ALA A 362 -5.34 -12.39 18.01
CA ALA A 362 -6.60 -12.91 18.56
C ALA A 362 -7.60 -11.81 18.97
N PHE A 363 -7.15 -10.61 19.34
CA PHE A 363 -8.02 -9.47 19.66
C PHE A 363 -8.79 -9.01 18.42
N VAL A 364 -8.15 -9.05 17.25
CA VAL A 364 -8.78 -8.74 15.95
C VAL A 364 -9.89 -9.71 15.62
N LEU A 365 -9.66 -11.01 15.89
CA LEU A 365 -10.66 -12.06 15.70
C LEU A 365 -11.80 -11.94 16.71
N PHE A 366 -11.49 -11.67 17.98
CA PHE A 366 -12.45 -11.54 19.07
C PHE A 366 -13.36 -10.32 18.92
N PHE A 367 -12.78 -9.15 18.63
CA PHE A 367 -13.52 -7.89 18.46
C PHE A 367 -14.05 -7.65 17.04
N ARG A 368 -13.85 -8.60 16.11
CA ARG A 368 -14.34 -8.53 14.72
C ARG A 368 -13.91 -7.21 14.03
N MET A 369 -12.62 -6.90 14.09
CA MET A 369 -12.06 -5.66 13.56
C MET A 369 -11.76 -5.76 12.06
N ARG A 370 -11.94 -4.66 11.32
CA ARG A 370 -11.80 -4.62 9.85
C ARG A 370 -10.50 -3.94 9.44
N ILE A 371 -9.75 -4.47 8.47
CA ILE A 371 -8.62 -3.73 7.85
C ILE A 371 -9.19 -2.57 7.04
N ILE A 372 -10.24 -2.86 6.27
CA ILE A 372 -10.88 -1.88 5.42
C ILE A 372 -12.08 -1.29 6.17
N PRO A 373 -12.12 0.05 6.38
CA PRO A 373 -13.26 0.70 7.02
C PRO A 373 -14.58 0.35 6.34
N LYS A 374 -15.66 0.19 7.13
CA LYS A 374 -16.97 -0.19 6.59
C LYS A 374 -17.47 0.77 5.49
N LYS A 375 -17.26 2.07 5.67
CA LYS A 375 -17.63 3.10 4.68
C LYS A 375 -16.93 2.87 3.33
N THR A 376 -15.62 2.59 3.35
CA THR A 376 -14.83 2.26 2.16
C THR A 376 -15.31 0.95 1.53
N HIS A 377 -15.56 -0.08 2.35
CA HIS A 377 -16.12 -1.34 1.87
C HIS A 377 -17.44 -1.16 1.12
N ASP A 378 -18.42 -0.52 1.76
CA ASP A 378 -19.77 -0.38 1.24
C ASP A 378 -19.75 0.44 -0.06
N PHE A 379 -18.91 1.48 -0.13
CA PHE A 379 -18.70 2.26 -1.35
C PHE A 379 -18.21 1.40 -2.53
N PHE A 380 -17.08 0.70 -2.38
CA PHE A 380 -16.49 -0.06 -3.49
C PHE A 380 -17.35 -1.27 -3.88
N TYR A 381 -17.95 -1.97 -2.90
CA TYR A 381 -18.84 -3.08 -3.18
C TYR A 381 -20.09 -2.63 -3.96
N ASN A 382 -20.72 -1.53 -3.55
CA ASN A 382 -21.91 -1.01 -4.23
C ASN A 382 -21.60 -0.52 -5.66
N ILE A 383 -20.45 0.11 -5.87
CA ILE A 383 -20.01 0.52 -7.22
C ILE A 383 -19.86 -0.69 -8.13
N VAL A 384 -19.09 -1.70 -7.69
CA VAL A 384 -18.79 -2.87 -8.51
C VAL A 384 -20.06 -3.65 -8.81
N THR A 385 -20.92 -3.88 -7.81
CA THR A 385 -22.20 -4.57 -8.02
C THR A 385 -23.14 -3.80 -8.94
N THR A 386 -23.20 -2.46 -8.84
CA THR A 386 -24.00 -1.64 -9.76
C THR A 386 -23.51 -1.79 -11.21
N VAL A 387 -22.19 -1.74 -11.42
CA VAL A 387 -21.57 -1.92 -12.74
C VAL A 387 -21.83 -3.34 -13.28
N LEU A 388 -21.65 -4.37 -12.44
CA LEU A 388 -21.92 -5.77 -12.81
C LEU A 388 -23.37 -5.95 -13.28
N ARG A 389 -24.34 -5.47 -12.49
CA ARG A 389 -25.77 -5.59 -12.83
C ARG A 389 -26.13 -4.78 -14.08
N ALA A 390 -25.56 -3.60 -14.27
CA ALA A 390 -25.78 -2.79 -15.48
C ALA A 390 -25.30 -3.52 -16.75
N ARG A 391 -24.18 -4.24 -16.69
CA ARG A 391 -23.67 -5.04 -17.82
C ARG A 391 -24.46 -6.30 -18.06
N GLU A 392 -24.84 -7.01 -17.01
CA GLU A 392 -25.70 -8.20 -17.08
C GLU A 392 -27.04 -7.90 -17.75
N ASN A 393 -27.60 -6.70 -17.47
CA ASN A 393 -28.84 -6.23 -18.07
C ASN A 393 -28.66 -5.57 -19.45
N GLY A 394 -27.44 -5.50 -19.98
CA GLY A 394 -27.14 -4.89 -21.28
C GLY A 394 -27.26 -3.35 -21.33
N VAL A 395 -27.33 -2.69 -20.17
CA VAL A 395 -27.43 -1.21 -20.06
C VAL A 395 -26.07 -0.55 -20.32
N GLN A 396 -24.98 -1.19 -19.89
CA GLN A 396 -23.62 -0.72 -20.12
C GLN A 396 -22.89 -1.65 -21.09
N GLU A 397 -22.29 -1.08 -22.13
CA GLU A 397 -21.43 -1.83 -23.06
C GLU A 397 -20.13 -2.31 -22.41
N LYS A 398 -19.58 -3.41 -22.95
CA LYS A 398 -18.26 -3.92 -22.56
C LYS A 398 -17.18 -2.94 -23.00
N ARG A 399 -16.31 -2.52 -22.08
CA ARG A 399 -15.25 -1.52 -22.27
C ARG A 399 -13.84 -2.13 -22.31
N GLY A 400 -13.72 -3.44 -22.10
CA GLY A 400 -12.41 -4.12 -22.05
C GLY A 400 -11.64 -3.85 -20.76
N ASP A 401 -12.35 -3.52 -19.68
CA ASP A 401 -11.77 -3.23 -18.37
C ASP A 401 -11.65 -4.48 -17.48
N PHE A 402 -11.19 -4.29 -16.24
CA PHE A 402 -10.98 -5.37 -15.29
C PHE A 402 -12.30 -6.11 -14.96
N ILE A 403 -13.40 -5.39 -14.79
CA ILE A 403 -14.70 -6.01 -14.49
C ILE A 403 -15.14 -6.90 -15.65
N ASP A 404 -14.99 -6.46 -16.90
CA ASP A 404 -15.31 -7.29 -18.07
C ASP A 404 -14.51 -8.59 -18.10
N MET A 405 -13.22 -8.51 -17.78
CA MET A 405 -12.35 -9.67 -17.77
C MET A 405 -12.69 -10.64 -16.63
N MET A 406 -13.05 -10.13 -15.45
CA MET A 406 -13.50 -10.96 -14.34
C MET A 406 -14.87 -11.60 -14.60
N MET A 407 -15.78 -10.89 -15.26
CA MET A 407 -17.06 -11.45 -15.71
C MET A 407 -16.86 -12.56 -16.74
N ALA A 408 -15.92 -12.38 -17.68
CA ALA A 408 -15.57 -13.42 -18.65
C ALA A 408 -15.02 -14.68 -17.95
N LEU A 409 -14.10 -14.52 -16.98
CA LEU A 409 -13.59 -15.65 -16.18
C LEU A 409 -14.71 -16.37 -15.43
N ARG A 410 -15.63 -15.62 -14.80
CA ARG A 410 -16.79 -16.21 -14.10
C ARG A 410 -17.68 -17.02 -15.04
N ASN A 411 -17.92 -16.51 -16.25
CA ASN A 411 -18.76 -17.20 -17.24
C ASN A 411 -18.08 -18.46 -17.80
N ASP A 412 -16.76 -18.41 -18.03
CA ASP A 412 -15.99 -19.58 -18.47
C ASP A 412 -16.00 -20.70 -17.43
N GLU A 413 -15.96 -20.36 -16.13
CA GLU A 413 -16.12 -21.32 -15.03
C GLU A 413 -17.51 -21.96 -15.02
N THR A 414 -18.56 -21.17 -15.26
CA THR A 414 -19.94 -21.71 -15.30
C THR A 414 -20.20 -22.59 -16.52
N ASN A 415 -19.59 -22.29 -17.67
CA ASN A 415 -19.86 -22.98 -18.93
C ASN A 415 -19.06 -24.29 -19.09
N ASN A 416 -17.82 -24.34 -18.59
CA ASN A 416 -16.93 -25.46 -18.88
C ASN A 416 -17.16 -26.72 -18.03
N ASN A 417 -18.08 -26.70 -17.06
CA ASN A 417 -18.38 -27.85 -16.18
C ASN A 417 -17.09 -28.57 -15.70
N CYS A 418 -15.99 -27.82 -15.53
CA CYS A 418 -14.75 -28.35 -15.02
C CYS A 418 -15.09 -28.93 -13.66
N LYS A 419 -14.67 -30.17 -13.38
CA LYS A 419 -14.78 -30.77 -12.05
C LYS A 419 -14.34 -29.69 -11.06
N LYS A 420 -15.29 -29.12 -10.31
CA LYS A 420 -14.98 -28.18 -9.24
C LYS A 420 -14.14 -29.02 -8.28
N ASP A 421 -12.82 -28.88 -8.35
CA ASP A 421 -12.00 -29.29 -7.23
C ASP A 421 -12.61 -28.58 -6.02
N LEU A 422 -12.94 -29.32 -4.97
CA LEU A 422 -13.64 -28.84 -3.77
C LEU A 422 -12.93 -27.64 -3.09
N GLU A 423 -11.75 -27.27 -3.57
CA GLU A 423 -10.86 -26.23 -3.05
C GLU A 423 -10.62 -25.07 -4.05
N ASP A 424 -11.25 -25.03 -5.23
CA ASP A 424 -11.05 -23.93 -6.19
C ASP A 424 -11.77 -22.64 -5.77
N VAL A 425 -11.15 -21.48 -6.02
CA VAL A 425 -11.68 -20.18 -5.61
C VAL A 425 -12.75 -19.73 -6.61
N GLU A 426 -14.02 -19.70 -6.18
CA GLU A 426 -15.14 -19.25 -7.00
C GLU A 426 -15.12 -17.74 -7.23
N ILE A 427 -15.32 -17.31 -8.47
CA ILE A 427 -15.37 -15.89 -8.84
C ILE A 427 -16.75 -15.30 -8.52
N THR A 428 -16.93 -14.87 -7.27
CA THR A 428 -18.15 -14.20 -6.80
C THR A 428 -18.09 -12.68 -6.97
N ASP A 429 -19.23 -11.99 -6.87
CA ASP A 429 -19.30 -10.51 -6.91
C ASP A 429 -18.37 -9.87 -5.86
N MET A 430 -18.21 -10.51 -4.70
CA MET A 430 -17.29 -10.06 -3.65
C MET A 430 -15.82 -10.25 -4.05
N VAL A 431 -15.46 -11.36 -4.71
CA VAL A 431 -14.10 -11.57 -5.24
C VAL A 431 -13.77 -10.55 -6.33
N ILE A 432 -14.72 -10.25 -7.23
CA ILE A 432 -14.56 -9.20 -8.24
C ILE A 432 -14.35 -7.85 -7.54
N SER A 433 -15.20 -7.52 -6.55
CA SER A 433 -15.12 -6.26 -5.81
C SER A 433 -13.79 -6.10 -5.05
N ALA A 434 -13.37 -7.14 -4.33
CA ALA A 434 -12.12 -7.15 -3.55
C ALA A 434 -10.89 -6.95 -4.45
N ASN A 435 -10.88 -7.57 -5.63
CA ASN A 435 -9.76 -7.43 -6.55
C ASN A 435 -9.81 -6.13 -7.37
N ALA A 436 -10.99 -5.60 -7.71
CA ALA A 436 -11.11 -4.27 -8.31
C ALA A 436 -10.61 -3.18 -7.34
N PHE A 437 -11.01 -3.26 -6.06
CA PHE A 437 -10.51 -2.36 -5.03
C PHE A 437 -8.99 -2.43 -4.86
N ILE A 438 -8.40 -3.64 -4.83
CA ILE A 438 -6.94 -3.76 -4.61
C ILE A 438 -6.12 -3.30 -5.81
N ILE A 439 -6.66 -3.43 -7.03
CA ILE A 439 -6.04 -2.91 -8.25
C ILE A 439 -6.10 -1.39 -8.26
N PHE A 440 -7.22 -0.80 -7.85
CA PHE A 440 -7.36 0.64 -7.63
C PHE A 440 -6.32 1.15 -6.62
N LEU A 441 -6.28 0.55 -5.43
CA LEU A 441 -5.36 0.95 -4.37
C LEU A 441 -3.89 0.85 -4.82
N GLY A 442 -3.52 -0.28 -5.44
CA GLY A 442 -2.16 -0.54 -5.90
C GLY A 442 -1.74 0.35 -7.08
N GLY A 443 -2.65 0.64 -8.02
CA GLY A 443 -2.36 1.41 -9.23
C GLY A 443 -2.45 2.93 -9.05
N PHE A 444 -3.09 3.40 -8.00
CA PHE A 444 -3.17 4.81 -7.65
C PHE A 444 -1.93 5.27 -6.86
N GLU A 445 -1.77 4.78 -5.62
CA GLU A 445 -0.88 5.40 -4.64
C GLU A 445 0.60 5.17 -4.97
N THR A 446 0.93 3.97 -5.44
CA THR A 446 2.33 3.63 -5.75
C THR A 446 2.83 4.37 -6.99
N THR A 447 1.97 4.51 -8.00
CA THR A 447 2.26 5.27 -9.21
C THR A 447 2.37 6.76 -8.91
N SER A 448 1.46 7.31 -8.08
CA SER A 448 1.48 8.73 -7.75
C SER A 448 2.73 9.13 -6.99
N SER A 449 3.12 8.34 -5.99
CA SER A 449 4.40 8.50 -5.27
C SER A 449 5.60 8.47 -6.23
N THR A 450 5.66 7.46 -7.11
CA THR A 450 6.77 7.32 -8.05
C THR A 450 6.87 8.51 -8.99
N LEU A 451 5.74 8.95 -9.56
CA LEU A 451 5.68 10.13 -10.42
C LEU A 451 6.04 11.42 -9.67
N ALA A 452 5.67 11.54 -8.39
CA ALA A 452 6.01 12.71 -7.57
C ALA A 452 7.53 12.85 -7.38
N PHE A 453 8.21 11.76 -7.02
CA PHE A 453 9.68 11.73 -6.94
C PHE A 453 10.32 11.94 -8.30
N LEU A 454 9.79 11.33 -9.35
CA LEU A 454 10.29 11.51 -10.71
C LEU A 454 10.21 12.98 -11.13
N PHE A 455 9.09 13.67 -10.88
CA PHE A 455 8.93 15.10 -11.18
C PHE A 455 9.95 15.95 -10.44
N LEU A 456 10.25 15.60 -9.19
CA LEU A 456 11.28 16.29 -8.40
C LEU A 456 12.69 16.07 -8.98
N GLU A 457 13.03 14.85 -9.40
CA GLU A 457 14.33 14.58 -10.04
C GLU A 457 14.46 15.29 -11.38
N LEU A 458 13.41 15.30 -12.21
CA LEU A 458 13.41 16.06 -13.47
C LEU A 458 13.48 17.56 -13.24
N ALA A 459 12.86 18.08 -12.18
CA ALA A 459 12.96 19.48 -11.84
C ALA A 459 14.41 19.89 -11.61
N VAL A 460 15.17 19.08 -10.87
CA VAL A 460 16.57 19.37 -10.53
C VAL A 460 17.52 19.07 -11.68
N ASP A 461 17.30 17.98 -12.43
CA ASP A 461 18.14 17.57 -13.55
C ASP A 461 17.47 17.86 -14.91
N GLN A 462 17.75 19.07 -15.42
CA GLN A 462 17.25 19.50 -16.73
C GLN A 462 17.91 18.76 -17.90
N GLN A 463 19.09 18.16 -17.72
CA GLN A 463 19.77 17.41 -18.79
C GLN A 463 19.05 16.09 -19.04
N VAL A 464 18.70 15.37 -17.97
CA VAL A 464 17.87 14.16 -18.07
C VAL A 464 16.51 14.50 -18.69
N GLN A 465 15.89 15.60 -18.25
CA GLN A 465 14.60 16.05 -18.79
C GLN A 465 14.67 16.33 -20.30
N GLU A 466 15.70 17.04 -20.77
CA GLU A 466 15.86 17.35 -22.19
C GLU A 466 16.23 16.11 -23.03
N ARG A 467 17.01 15.20 -22.46
CA ARG A 467 17.33 13.93 -23.14
C ARG A 467 16.10 13.07 -23.34
N MET A 468 15.20 12.97 -22.35
CA MET A 468 13.91 12.31 -22.52
C MET A 468 13.04 13.01 -23.57
N ARG A 469 13.01 14.35 -23.60
CA ARG A 469 12.27 15.07 -24.66
C ARG A 469 12.78 14.76 -26.06
N ARG A 470 14.10 14.69 -26.23
CA ARG A 470 14.69 14.32 -27.51
C ARG A 470 14.28 12.90 -27.91
N GLU A 471 14.36 11.94 -26.98
CA GLU A 471 13.88 10.57 -27.24
C GLU A 471 12.39 10.57 -27.64
N ILE A 472 11.53 11.27 -26.90
CA ILE A 472 10.10 11.36 -27.21
C ILE A 472 9.87 11.89 -28.63
N ARG A 473 10.58 12.96 -29.03
CA ARG A 473 10.48 13.55 -30.38
C ARG A 473 10.89 12.55 -31.46
N GLU A 474 12.06 11.94 -31.30
CA GLU A 474 12.61 10.98 -32.27
C GLU A 474 11.69 9.76 -32.44
N VAL A 475 11.16 9.20 -31.34
CA VAL A 475 10.26 8.04 -31.42
C VAL A 475 8.89 8.45 -32.00
N LEU A 476 8.34 9.61 -31.63
CA LEU A 476 7.08 10.10 -32.21
C LEU A 476 7.17 10.29 -33.72
N GLU A 477 8.28 10.81 -34.24
CA GLU A 477 8.50 10.95 -35.69
C GLU A 477 8.46 9.60 -36.41
N ARG A 478 8.95 8.52 -35.78
CA ARG A 478 8.87 7.16 -36.35
C ARG A 478 7.45 6.56 -36.32
N HIS A 479 6.55 7.11 -35.50
CA HIS A 479 5.18 6.62 -35.28
C HIS A 479 4.11 7.60 -35.82
N ASP A 480 4.43 8.40 -36.85
CA ASP A 480 3.53 9.37 -37.47
C ASP A 480 2.91 10.37 -36.48
N GLY A 481 3.62 10.71 -35.40
CA GLY A 481 3.16 11.59 -34.34
C GLY A 481 2.07 11.02 -33.44
N LYS A 482 1.75 9.72 -33.54
CA LYS A 482 0.70 9.07 -32.74
C LYS A 482 1.31 8.36 -31.54
N ILE A 483 0.71 8.58 -30.37
CA ILE A 483 1.08 7.85 -29.14
C ILE A 483 0.39 6.49 -29.17
N THR A 484 1.15 5.44 -29.45
CA THR A 484 0.69 4.05 -29.52
C THR A 484 1.25 3.21 -28.37
N TYR A 485 0.69 2.01 -28.16
CA TYR A 485 1.21 1.06 -27.19
C TYR A 485 2.64 0.60 -27.52
N GLU A 486 2.95 0.47 -28.81
CA GLU A 486 4.27 0.11 -29.36
C GLU A 486 5.30 1.20 -29.06
N LEU A 487 4.93 2.46 -29.27
CA LEU A 487 5.81 3.61 -29.02
C LEU A 487 6.35 3.60 -27.59
N LEU A 488 5.53 3.26 -26.59
CA LEU A 488 5.96 3.24 -25.19
C LEU A 488 7.08 2.20 -24.92
N GLN A 489 7.19 1.17 -25.75
CA GLN A 489 8.23 0.14 -25.62
C GLN A 489 9.58 0.62 -26.17
N GLU A 490 9.56 1.58 -27.10
CA GLU A 490 10.77 2.17 -27.70
C GLU A 490 11.37 3.32 -26.87
N LEU A 491 10.66 3.79 -25.84
CA LEU A 491 11.16 4.81 -24.91
C LEU A 491 12.10 4.17 -23.86
N VAL A 492 13.31 3.84 -24.31
CA VAL A 492 14.34 3.14 -23.54
C VAL A 492 14.92 4.04 -22.45
N TYR A 493 15.33 5.26 -22.78
CA TYR A 493 15.88 6.21 -21.83
C TYR A 493 14.84 6.63 -20.79
N MET A 494 13.58 6.83 -21.17
CA MET A 494 12.50 7.05 -20.20
C MET A 494 12.34 5.85 -19.24
N GLU A 495 12.45 4.62 -19.72
CA GLU A 495 12.46 3.44 -18.85
C GLU A 495 13.64 3.47 -17.87
N MET A 496 14.84 3.84 -18.32
CA MET A 496 16.03 3.99 -17.46
C MET A 496 15.81 5.04 -16.36
N VAL A 497 15.17 6.17 -16.68
CA VAL A 497 14.81 7.22 -15.71
C VAL A 497 13.80 6.71 -14.69
N ILE A 498 12.78 5.97 -15.13
CA ILE A 498 11.80 5.34 -14.24
C ILE A 498 12.49 4.31 -13.33
N GLN A 499 13.39 3.49 -13.88
CA GLN A 499 14.14 2.50 -13.11
C GLN A 499 15.04 3.14 -12.05
N GLU A 500 15.74 4.21 -12.40
CA GLU A 500 16.57 4.94 -11.43
C GLU A 500 15.73 5.63 -10.35
N THR A 501 14.55 6.13 -10.72
CA THR A 501 13.57 6.65 -9.75
C THR A 501 13.13 5.54 -8.80
N LEU A 502 12.79 4.35 -9.30
CA LEU A 502 12.36 3.21 -8.47
C LEU A 502 13.50 2.61 -7.64
N ARG A 503 14.75 2.76 -8.08
CA ARG A 503 15.94 2.38 -7.31
C ARG A 503 16.08 3.27 -6.09
N LEU A 504 16.03 4.58 -6.30
CA LEU A 504 16.16 5.56 -5.23
C LEU A 504 14.90 5.59 -4.36
N TYR A 505 13.71 5.54 -4.92
CA TYR A 505 12.44 5.73 -4.22
C TYR A 505 11.48 4.56 -4.46
N PRO A 506 11.80 3.34 -4.00
CA PRO A 506 10.88 2.23 -4.09
C PRO A 506 9.61 2.55 -3.28
N PRO A 507 8.41 2.54 -3.91
CA PRO A 507 7.17 2.87 -3.21
C PRO A 507 6.94 2.00 -1.98
N PHE A 508 7.32 0.72 -2.04
CA PHE A 508 7.41 -0.14 -0.87
C PHE A 508 8.88 -0.24 -0.42
N PRO A 509 9.29 0.49 0.63
CA PRO A 509 10.69 0.56 1.05
C PRO A 509 11.18 -0.73 1.74
N SER A 510 10.26 -1.63 2.07
CA SER A 510 10.55 -2.98 2.55
C SER A 510 9.52 -3.98 2.01
N ILE A 511 9.96 -5.19 1.71
CA ILE A 511 9.10 -6.31 1.32
C ILE A 511 9.13 -7.36 2.42
N GLN A 512 7.96 -7.83 2.83
CA GLN A 512 7.86 -8.82 3.91
C GLN A 512 7.33 -10.17 3.45
N ARG A 513 7.76 -11.22 4.15
CA ARG A 513 7.27 -12.59 4.07
C ARG A 513 7.06 -13.16 5.47
N MET A 514 6.28 -14.22 5.59
CA MET A 514 6.08 -14.98 6.82
C MET A 514 6.45 -16.44 6.59
N CYS A 515 7.08 -17.08 7.57
CA CYS A 515 7.34 -18.52 7.54
C CYS A 515 6.02 -19.32 7.75
N THR A 516 5.60 -20.14 6.78
CA THR A 516 4.19 -20.60 6.64
C THR A 516 3.84 -22.08 6.84
N LYS A 517 4.77 -23.01 7.08
CA LYS A 517 4.42 -24.46 7.12
C LYS A 517 3.76 -24.90 8.45
N ASP A 518 2.91 -25.93 8.38
CA ASP A 518 2.02 -26.45 9.44
C ASP A 518 2.64 -27.60 10.26
N TYR A 519 2.08 -27.95 11.42
CA TYR A 519 2.62 -28.92 12.37
C TYR A 519 1.55 -29.91 12.85
N THR A 520 1.80 -31.20 12.69
CA THR A 520 1.05 -32.27 13.37
C THR A 520 1.68 -32.48 14.74
N ILE A 521 0.89 -32.44 15.82
CA ILE A 521 1.42 -32.64 17.17
C ILE A 521 1.96 -34.08 17.28
N PRO A 522 3.24 -34.31 17.66
CA PRO A 522 3.78 -35.64 17.88
C PRO A 522 2.92 -36.38 18.90
N ASP A 523 2.62 -37.64 18.60
CA ASP A 523 1.75 -38.52 19.41
C ASP A 523 0.26 -38.13 19.45
N SER A 524 -0.24 -37.37 18.47
CA SER A 524 -1.67 -37.19 18.27
C SER A 524 -2.06 -37.05 16.80
N ASP A 525 -3.32 -37.38 16.48
CA ASP A 525 -3.90 -37.20 15.14
C ASP A 525 -4.35 -35.74 14.88
N VAL A 526 -3.94 -34.79 15.74
CA VAL A 526 -4.40 -33.41 15.69
C VAL A 526 -3.49 -32.58 14.78
N LEU A 527 -4.02 -32.21 13.62
CA LEU A 527 -3.43 -31.24 12.71
C LEU A 527 -3.63 -29.82 13.26
N LEU A 528 -2.55 -29.09 13.57
CA LEU A 528 -2.66 -27.68 13.92
C LEU A 528 -2.80 -26.85 12.65
N GLU A 529 -4.05 -26.58 12.30
CA GLU A 529 -4.41 -25.76 11.15
C GLU A 529 -3.79 -24.35 11.21
N ARG A 530 -3.63 -23.78 10.02
CA ARG A 530 -3.10 -22.44 9.85
C ARG A 530 -3.96 -21.38 10.56
N GLY A 531 -3.36 -20.69 11.53
CA GLY A 531 -4.00 -19.62 12.30
C GLY A 531 -4.40 -20.01 13.73
N THR A 532 -4.16 -21.26 14.13
CA THR A 532 -4.39 -21.72 15.50
C THR A 532 -3.35 -21.13 16.46
N ILE A 533 -3.79 -20.30 17.40
CA ILE A 533 -2.94 -19.74 18.46
C ILE A 533 -2.79 -20.81 19.55
N VAL A 534 -1.61 -21.42 19.61
CA VAL A 534 -1.23 -22.35 20.67
C VAL A 534 -0.45 -21.58 21.72
N LEU A 535 -1.03 -21.45 22.92
CA LEU A 535 -0.40 -20.81 24.07
C LEU A 535 0.26 -21.89 24.95
N PHE A 536 1.58 -21.79 25.11
CA PHE A 536 2.31 -22.61 26.07
C PHE A 536 2.49 -21.83 27.38
N PRO A 537 2.06 -22.37 28.54
CA PRO A 537 2.36 -21.76 29.82
C PRO A 537 3.79 -22.13 30.23
N THR A 538 4.77 -21.41 29.68
CA THR A 538 6.21 -21.65 29.93
C THR A 538 6.53 -21.62 31.43
N LEU A 539 5.84 -20.79 32.20
CA LEU A 539 6.00 -20.67 33.66
C LEU A 539 5.47 -21.88 34.45
N GLY A 540 4.48 -22.61 33.91
CA GLY A 540 3.93 -23.82 34.52
C GLY A 540 4.81 -25.04 34.26
N ILE A 541 5.37 -25.14 33.05
CA ILE A 541 6.23 -26.25 32.62
C ILE A 541 7.59 -26.19 33.32
N GLN A 542 8.15 -24.99 33.55
CA GLN A 542 9.43 -24.82 34.23
C GLN A 542 9.39 -25.12 35.74
N ARG A 543 8.20 -25.30 36.32
CA ARG A 543 8.00 -25.61 37.75
C ARG A 543 7.31 -26.94 37.99
N ASP A 544 7.16 -27.75 36.95
CA ASP A 544 6.64 -29.10 37.04
C ASP A 544 7.80 -30.07 37.36
N GLU A 545 7.78 -30.62 38.57
CA GLU A 545 8.81 -31.55 39.05
C GLU A 545 8.88 -32.84 38.20
N GLN A 546 7.82 -33.22 37.47
CA GLN A 546 7.85 -34.41 36.62
C GLN A 546 8.73 -34.23 35.37
N VAL A 547 8.81 -33.01 34.82
CA VAL A 547 9.55 -32.74 33.57
C VAL A 547 11.08 -32.72 33.77
N SER A 548 11.55 -32.33 34.97
CA SER A 548 12.99 -32.27 35.28
C SER A 548 13.66 -33.66 35.36
N SER A 549 12.88 -34.70 35.69
CA SER A 549 13.40 -36.07 35.90
C SER A 549 13.79 -36.80 34.61
N TYR A 550 13.28 -36.38 33.44
CA TYR A 550 13.51 -37.07 32.16
C TYR A 550 14.84 -36.72 31.49
N CYS A 551 15.44 -35.56 31.80
CA CYS A 551 16.62 -35.05 31.09
C CYS A 551 17.96 -35.61 31.61
N ILE A 552 17.98 -36.38 32.71
CA ILE A 552 19.24 -36.77 33.39
C ILE A 552 19.79 -38.14 32.92
N ASN A 553 19.00 -38.99 32.24
CA ASN A 553 19.36 -40.41 32.04
C ASN A 553 19.77 -40.87 30.62
N SER A 554 20.04 -39.99 29.65
CA SER A 554 20.39 -40.42 28.28
C SER A 554 21.76 -39.88 27.82
N SER A 555 22.84 -40.36 28.45
CA SER A 555 24.22 -40.22 27.95
C SER A 555 24.89 -41.60 27.87
N ALA A 556 24.61 -42.36 26.81
CA ALA A 556 25.38 -43.55 26.44
C ALA A 556 25.34 -43.76 24.93
N VAL A 557 26.50 -43.72 24.29
CA VAL A 557 26.73 -43.97 22.85
C VAL A 557 27.09 -45.45 22.64
N PRO A 558 26.60 -46.11 21.57
CA PRO A 558 27.46 -47.10 20.89
C PRO A 558 27.47 -47.03 19.35
N ALA A 559 28.46 -47.75 18.80
CA ALA A 559 29.15 -47.64 17.51
C ALA A 559 28.40 -48.06 16.21
N VAL A 560 28.99 -47.67 15.08
CA VAL A 560 28.63 -47.96 13.66
C VAL A 560 29.16 -49.32 13.19
N PRO A 561 28.44 -50.06 12.31
CA PRO A 561 29.12 -50.79 11.22
C PRO A 561 28.43 -50.71 9.83
N GLU A 562 29.17 -51.21 8.83
CA GLU A 562 29.17 -50.98 7.37
C GLU A 562 28.05 -51.65 6.51
N HIS A 563 27.90 -51.17 5.25
CA HIS A 563 27.09 -51.69 4.11
C HIS A 563 27.64 -53.02 3.51
N PRO A 564 27.01 -53.79 2.54
CA PRO A 564 26.20 -53.35 1.35
C PRO A 564 25.12 -54.31 0.70
N ALA A 565 24.38 -53.76 -0.30
CA ALA A 565 23.91 -54.26 -1.63
C ALA A 565 22.81 -55.36 -1.93
N HIS A 566 22.09 -55.11 -3.07
CA HIS A 566 21.30 -55.97 -4.01
C HIS A 566 19.78 -56.26 -3.71
N VAL A 567 18.80 -56.52 -4.61
CA VAL A 567 18.39 -56.23 -6.04
C VAL A 567 17.04 -57.02 -6.32
N HIS A 568 16.17 -56.57 -7.26
CA HIS A 568 15.08 -57.27 -8.05
C HIS A 568 13.59 -57.48 -7.57
N GLN A 569 12.65 -56.72 -8.17
CA GLN A 569 11.59 -57.01 -9.21
C GLN A 569 10.64 -58.27 -9.24
N ARG A 570 9.29 -58.05 -9.34
CA ARG A 570 8.20 -58.66 -10.22
C ARG A 570 6.80 -58.76 -9.53
N LEU A 571 5.67 -58.18 -10.02
CA LEU A 571 4.66 -58.47 -11.11
C LEU A 571 3.47 -59.45 -10.77
N HIS A 572 2.21 -58.94 -10.82
CA HIS A 572 0.88 -59.48 -11.31
C HIS A 572 0.36 -60.90 -10.93
N ASP A 573 -0.93 -61.31 -10.77
CA ASP A 573 -2.33 -60.79 -10.85
C ASP A 573 -3.30 -61.95 -10.31
N PRO A 574 -4.62 -62.12 -10.62
CA PRO A 574 -5.79 -62.00 -9.70
C PRO A 574 -6.74 -63.24 -9.53
N GLY A 575 -7.75 -63.18 -8.64
CA GLY A 575 -8.99 -63.98 -8.78
C GLY A 575 -9.87 -64.30 -7.54
N GLN A 576 -11.12 -63.75 -7.53
CA GLN A 576 -12.43 -64.30 -7.03
C GLN A 576 -12.61 -64.77 -5.54
N ARG A 577 -13.78 -64.80 -4.89
CA ARG A 577 -15.14 -64.16 -4.87
C ARG A 577 -15.87 -64.71 -3.60
N ARG A 578 -16.80 -63.92 -3.03
CA ARG A 578 -17.99 -64.24 -2.17
C ARG A 578 -17.89 -64.40 -0.62
N ALA A 579 -18.36 -63.35 0.06
CA ALA A 579 -19.43 -63.24 1.07
C ALA A 579 -19.54 -64.19 2.28
N ALA A 580 -19.41 -63.65 3.52
CA ALA A 580 -20.50 -63.49 4.51
C ALA A 580 -20.01 -62.92 5.86
N GLY A 581 -20.73 -61.89 6.35
CA GLY A 581 -20.94 -61.42 7.72
C GLY A 581 -19.90 -61.61 8.85
N ALA A 582 -19.35 -60.49 9.34
CA ALA A 582 -19.28 -60.16 10.78
C ALA A 582 -18.80 -58.71 10.97
N ARG A 583 -19.55 -57.94 11.75
CA ARG A 583 -19.14 -56.60 12.21
C ARG A 583 -17.94 -56.74 13.14
N HIS A 584 -16.83 -56.08 12.85
CA HIS A 584 -15.92 -55.54 13.86
C HIS A 584 -15.07 -54.41 13.29
N HIS A 585 -14.87 -53.40 14.14
CA HIS A 585 -14.21 -52.14 13.87
C HIS A 585 -12.81 -52.34 13.26
N ARG A 586 -12.57 -51.63 12.15
CA ARG A 586 -11.31 -51.67 11.41
C ARG A 586 -10.26 -50.85 12.17
N ALA A 587 -9.43 -51.54 12.95
CA ALA A 587 -8.12 -51.04 13.33
C ALA A 587 -7.25 -50.94 12.07
N VAL A 588 -6.73 -49.75 11.78
CA VAL A 588 -5.69 -49.53 10.77
C VAL A 588 -4.35 -49.80 11.44
N PRO A 589 -3.44 -50.59 10.84
CA PRO A 589 -2.16 -50.91 11.42
C PRO A 589 -1.21 -49.71 11.39
N ASN A 590 -0.47 -49.60 12.48
CA ASN A 590 0.62 -48.68 12.71
C ASN A 590 1.88 -49.06 11.89
N ALA A 591 2.81 -48.11 11.84
CA ALA A 591 4.24 -48.23 11.52
C ALA A 591 4.70 -47.85 10.10
N GLY A 592 4.80 -46.54 9.88
CA GLY A 592 5.94 -45.92 9.18
C GLY A 592 6.62 -44.96 10.17
N HIS A 593 7.95 -45.00 10.25
CA HIS A 593 8.83 -44.26 11.16
C HIS A 593 8.68 -42.71 11.12
N PRO A 594 9.14 -41.98 12.16
CA PRO A 594 8.84 -40.57 12.37
C PRO A 594 9.71 -39.64 11.52
N GLU A 595 9.09 -38.79 10.70
CA GLU A 595 9.79 -37.70 10.00
C GLU A 595 9.77 -36.41 10.85
N ARG A 596 10.92 -35.71 10.87
CA ARG A 596 11.34 -34.60 11.75
C ARG A 596 10.56 -33.28 11.56
N ARG A 597 10.57 -32.45 12.62
CA ARG A 597 10.23 -31.01 12.71
C ARG A 597 10.61 -30.20 11.45
N THR A 598 9.74 -29.31 10.97
CA THR A 598 10.02 -28.47 9.78
C THR A 598 10.16 -26.98 10.10
N ASP A 599 11.19 -26.65 10.87
CA ASP A 599 11.70 -25.29 10.98
C ASP A 599 12.62 -24.95 9.78
N TYR A 600 12.66 -23.71 9.29
CA TYR A 600 13.54 -23.33 8.17
C TYR A 600 14.93 -22.95 8.69
N THR A 601 15.95 -23.74 8.38
CA THR A 601 17.34 -23.38 8.69
C THR A 601 17.86 -22.43 7.61
N ILE A 602 18.36 -21.26 8.02
CA ILE A 602 18.98 -20.32 7.09
C ILE A 602 20.25 -20.98 6.52
N PRO A 603 20.40 -21.11 5.19
CA PRO A 603 21.58 -21.70 4.58
C PRO A 603 22.86 -21.05 5.07
N ASP A 604 23.92 -21.83 5.27
CA ASP A 604 25.22 -21.36 5.74
C ASP A 604 25.16 -20.69 7.14
N SER A 605 24.24 -21.17 7.99
CA SER A 605 24.15 -20.81 9.40
C SER A 605 23.38 -21.87 10.20
N ASP A 606 23.54 -21.88 11.52
CA ASP A 606 22.76 -22.74 12.43
C ASP A 606 21.44 -22.08 12.88
N VAL A 607 21.04 -20.98 12.23
CA VAL A 607 19.88 -20.18 12.64
C VAL A 607 18.60 -20.80 12.12
N LEU A 608 17.71 -21.09 13.07
CA LEU A 608 16.43 -21.70 12.84
C LEU A 608 15.30 -20.66 12.84
N LEU A 609 14.57 -20.55 11.74
CA LEU A 609 13.40 -19.68 11.63
C LEU A 609 12.12 -20.42 11.98
N GLU A 610 11.60 -20.07 13.16
CA GLU A 610 10.31 -20.53 13.65
C GLU A 610 9.15 -20.01 12.78
N ARG A 611 8.09 -20.82 12.68
CA ARG A 611 6.84 -20.45 12.01
C ARG A 611 6.30 -19.12 12.55
N GLY A 612 5.75 -18.29 11.66
CA GLY A 612 5.18 -16.99 12.04
C GLY A 612 6.21 -15.85 12.15
N THR A 613 7.52 -16.16 12.14
CA THR A 613 8.58 -15.14 12.01
C THR A 613 8.38 -14.34 10.73
N ILE A 614 8.42 -13.01 10.83
CA ILE A 614 8.46 -12.14 9.66
C ILE A 614 9.88 -12.07 9.15
N VAL A 615 10.04 -12.26 7.85
CA VAL A 615 11.27 -11.96 7.14
C VAL A 615 11.06 -10.67 6.36
N LEU A 616 11.87 -9.67 6.65
CA LEU A 616 11.84 -8.35 6.05
C LEU A 616 13.05 -8.15 5.14
N PHE A 617 12.78 -7.78 3.91
CA PHE A 617 13.77 -7.42 2.90
C PHE A 617 13.79 -5.89 2.75
N PRO A 618 14.86 -5.19 3.18
CA PRO A 618 14.93 -3.74 3.21
C PRO A 618 15.29 -3.19 1.81
N THR A 619 14.32 -3.22 0.89
CA THR A 619 14.48 -2.77 -0.51
C THR A 619 15.14 -1.38 -0.62
N LEU A 620 14.71 -0.42 0.21
CA LEU A 620 15.29 0.93 0.21
C LEU A 620 16.75 0.96 0.66
N GLY A 621 17.14 0.06 1.58
CA GLY A 621 18.51 -0.09 2.04
C GLY A 621 19.40 -0.66 0.94
N ILE A 622 19.06 -1.85 0.46
CA ILE A 622 19.88 -2.59 -0.51
C ILE A 622 19.98 -1.89 -1.88
N GLN A 623 18.92 -1.19 -2.33
CA GLN A 623 18.95 -0.42 -3.58
C GLN A 623 19.75 0.88 -3.50
N ARG A 624 20.11 1.32 -2.29
CA ARG A 624 20.93 2.51 -2.02
C ARG A 624 22.27 2.14 -1.36
N ASP A 625 22.68 0.87 -1.42
CA ASP A 625 23.96 0.43 -0.90
C ASP A 625 25.07 0.69 -1.93
N GLU A 626 26.13 1.38 -1.50
CA GLU A 626 27.33 1.69 -2.30
C GLU A 626 28.07 0.41 -2.73
N GLN A 627 27.88 -0.71 -2.03
CA GLN A 627 28.43 -2.00 -2.43
C GLN A 627 27.90 -2.47 -3.81
N TYR A 628 26.65 -2.14 -4.13
CA TYR A 628 26.00 -2.57 -5.38
C TYR A 628 25.81 -1.45 -6.39
N PHE A 629 25.79 -0.19 -5.94
CA PHE A 629 25.60 0.98 -6.79
C PHE A 629 26.64 2.05 -6.44
N GLU A 630 27.66 2.23 -7.26
CA GLU A 630 28.66 3.29 -7.08
C GLU A 630 27.98 4.67 -7.06
N ASN A 631 28.25 5.53 -6.06
CA ASN A 631 27.52 6.79 -5.87
C ASN A 631 26.01 6.56 -5.72
N ALA A 632 25.61 5.63 -4.85
CA ALA A 632 24.25 5.12 -4.71
C ALA A 632 23.20 6.21 -4.43
N SER A 633 23.62 7.35 -3.88
CA SER A 633 22.75 8.49 -3.60
C SER A 633 22.46 9.40 -4.80
N ALA A 634 23.27 9.31 -5.87
CA ALA A 634 23.10 10.11 -7.07
C ALA A 634 22.04 9.50 -8.01
N PHE A 635 21.29 10.37 -8.70
CA PHE A 635 20.33 9.99 -9.72
C PHE A 635 21.05 9.81 -11.06
N ILE A 636 21.33 8.56 -11.45
CA ILE A 636 22.10 8.23 -12.65
C ILE A 636 21.32 7.23 -13.51
N PRO A 637 20.49 7.67 -14.47
CA PRO A 637 19.76 6.78 -15.38
C PRO A 637 20.68 5.82 -16.15
N GLU A 638 21.91 6.24 -16.47
CA GLU A 638 22.89 5.49 -17.25
C GLU A 638 23.32 4.15 -16.61
N ARG A 639 23.00 3.91 -15.32
CA ARG A 639 23.16 2.58 -14.70
C ARG A 639 22.39 1.48 -15.43
N TRP A 640 21.34 1.87 -16.12
CA TRP A 640 20.40 0.98 -16.79
C TRP A 640 20.61 0.93 -18.30
N SER A 641 21.71 1.52 -18.82
CA SER A 641 21.99 1.48 -20.25
C SER A 641 22.43 0.08 -20.69
N ASP A 642 22.24 -0.22 -21.98
CA ASP A 642 22.76 -1.45 -22.58
C ASP A 642 24.28 -1.57 -22.35
N GLY A 643 24.71 -2.73 -21.86
CA GLY A 643 26.12 -3.00 -21.52
C GLY A 643 26.56 -2.53 -20.14
N ALA A 644 25.73 -1.81 -19.37
CA ALA A 644 26.04 -1.46 -17.99
C ALA A 644 25.98 -2.71 -17.08
N PRO A 645 26.85 -2.79 -16.05
CA PRO A 645 26.80 -3.87 -15.06
C PRO A 645 25.43 -3.95 -14.39
N GLN A 646 24.80 -5.12 -14.47
CA GLN A 646 23.51 -5.36 -13.82
C GLN A 646 23.70 -5.67 -12.34
N PRO A 647 22.81 -5.18 -11.45
CA PRO A 647 22.91 -5.50 -10.04
C PRO A 647 22.67 -7.02 -9.82
N PRO A 648 23.30 -7.61 -8.79
CA PRO A 648 23.05 -9.01 -8.45
C PRO A 648 21.56 -9.31 -8.20
N PRO A 649 21.11 -10.56 -8.42
CA PRO A 649 19.76 -10.96 -8.05
C PRO A 649 19.45 -10.65 -6.58
N GLY A 650 18.25 -10.15 -6.30
CA GLY A 650 17.83 -9.78 -4.94
C GLY A 650 18.20 -8.34 -4.53
N VAL A 651 18.99 -7.62 -5.32
CA VAL A 651 19.37 -6.22 -5.03
C VAL A 651 18.33 -5.22 -5.55
N TYR A 652 17.94 -5.30 -6.82
CA TYR A 652 16.95 -4.40 -7.40
C TYR A 652 15.58 -5.06 -7.51
N MET A 653 14.65 -4.67 -6.64
CA MET A 653 13.34 -5.30 -6.54
C MET A 653 12.21 -4.32 -6.14
N PRO A 654 12.02 -3.20 -6.86
CA PRO A 654 10.98 -2.22 -6.56
C PRO A 654 9.55 -2.78 -6.77
N PHE A 655 9.41 -3.83 -7.58
CA PHE A 655 8.16 -4.57 -7.79
C PHE A 655 8.11 -5.90 -7.01
N GLY A 656 9.10 -6.15 -6.15
CA GLY A 656 9.36 -7.44 -5.53
C GLY A 656 9.84 -8.52 -6.51
N ASP A 657 10.01 -9.72 -5.98
CA ASP A 657 10.55 -10.87 -6.71
C ASP A 657 9.75 -12.16 -6.39
N GLY A 658 9.97 -13.18 -7.22
CA GLY A 658 9.34 -14.49 -7.14
C GLY A 658 7.84 -14.49 -7.41
N PRO A 659 7.12 -15.58 -7.09
CA PRO A 659 5.70 -15.73 -7.43
C PRO A 659 4.76 -14.64 -6.85
N ARG A 660 5.20 -13.93 -5.79
CA ARG A 660 4.47 -12.82 -5.15
C ARG A 660 4.83 -11.43 -5.70
N TYR A 661 5.59 -11.33 -6.79
CA TYR A 661 5.93 -10.06 -7.44
C TYR A 661 4.68 -9.27 -7.90
N CYS A 662 4.84 -7.97 -8.12
CA CYS A 662 3.75 -7.08 -8.51
C CYS A 662 3.07 -7.54 -9.80
N ILE A 663 1.76 -7.79 -9.71
CA ILE A 663 0.93 -8.18 -10.87
C ILE A 663 0.75 -7.02 -11.86
N GLY A 664 0.73 -5.80 -11.33
CA GLY A 664 0.47 -4.56 -12.07
C GLY A 664 1.72 -3.89 -12.62
N LYS A 665 2.91 -4.51 -12.56
CA LYS A 665 4.18 -3.89 -13.01
C LYS A 665 4.05 -3.26 -14.40
N ARG A 666 3.53 -4.02 -15.37
CA ARG A 666 3.38 -3.56 -16.75
C ARG A 666 2.36 -2.42 -16.87
N PHE A 667 1.23 -2.53 -16.17
CA PHE A 667 0.22 -1.47 -16.12
C PHE A 667 0.81 -0.16 -15.58
N ALA A 668 1.53 -0.22 -14.46
CA ALA A 668 2.16 0.95 -13.84
C ALA A 668 3.18 1.61 -14.78
N LEU A 669 4.00 0.83 -15.49
CA LEU A 669 4.95 1.37 -16.47
C LEU A 669 4.23 2.06 -17.64
N ILE A 670 3.14 1.48 -18.17
CA ILE A 670 2.33 2.11 -19.22
C ILE A 670 1.75 3.44 -18.72
N GLN A 671 1.15 3.43 -17.53
CA GLN A 671 0.56 4.62 -16.91
C GLN A 671 1.60 5.74 -16.72
N MET A 672 2.77 5.43 -16.14
CA MET A 672 3.84 6.42 -15.96
C MET A 672 4.37 6.94 -17.30
N LYS A 673 4.63 6.06 -18.28
CA LYS A 673 5.14 6.48 -19.59
C LYS A 673 4.14 7.34 -20.35
N CYS A 674 2.85 6.99 -20.37
CA CYS A 674 1.81 7.83 -20.97
C CYS A 674 1.78 9.24 -20.37
N CYS A 675 1.83 9.33 -19.03
CA CYS A 675 1.89 10.59 -18.32
C CYS A 675 3.11 11.42 -18.75
N LEU A 676 4.30 10.81 -18.73
CA LEU A 676 5.55 11.51 -19.03
C LEU A 676 5.68 11.94 -20.49
N VAL A 677 5.25 11.11 -21.44
CA VAL A 677 5.21 11.47 -22.86
C VAL A 677 4.37 12.73 -23.04
N ARG A 678 3.13 12.72 -22.55
CA ARG A 678 2.20 13.84 -22.69
C ARG A 678 2.72 15.09 -21.98
N VAL A 679 3.21 14.97 -20.74
CA VAL A 679 3.72 16.12 -19.96
C VAL A 679 4.95 16.73 -20.63
N LEU A 680 5.95 15.92 -21.00
CA LEU A 680 7.23 16.43 -21.49
C LEU A 680 7.17 17.02 -22.90
N GLN A 681 6.13 16.72 -23.68
CA GLN A 681 5.84 17.38 -24.96
C GLN A 681 5.47 18.86 -24.81
N HIS A 682 4.87 19.25 -23.69
CA HIS A 682 4.24 20.58 -23.54
C HIS A 682 4.75 21.38 -22.35
N ILE A 683 5.25 20.70 -21.31
CA ILE A 683 5.52 21.27 -20.01
C ILE A 683 7.00 21.12 -19.67
N ARG A 684 7.60 22.20 -19.18
CA ARG A 684 8.88 22.21 -18.48
C ARG A 684 8.66 22.18 -16.97
N ILE A 685 9.32 21.23 -16.31
CA ILE A 685 9.31 21.07 -14.85
C ILE A 685 10.62 21.66 -14.33
N SER A 686 10.57 22.57 -13.37
CA SER A 686 11.73 23.23 -12.78
C SER A 686 11.61 23.27 -11.25
N PRO A 687 12.71 23.49 -10.51
CA PRO A 687 12.66 23.51 -9.05
C PRO A 687 11.82 24.69 -8.56
N ALA A 688 10.94 24.46 -7.57
CA ALA A 688 10.16 25.54 -6.97
C ALA A 688 11.00 26.52 -6.13
N ARG A 689 12.16 26.08 -5.64
CA ARG A 689 13.12 26.88 -4.86
C ARG A 689 14.51 26.73 -5.48
N GLY A 690 15.30 27.81 -5.45
CA GLY A 690 16.62 27.88 -6.07
C GLY A 690 17.59 26.82 -5.55
N GLY A 691 17.70 25.70 -6.26
CA GLY A 691 18.67 24.64 -6.02
C GLY A 691 18.95 23.94 -7.34
N ARG A 692 20.22 23.88 -7.75
CA ARG A 692 20.66 23.26 -9.02
C ARG A 692 21.58 22.05 -8.84
N SER A 693 21.95 21.71 -7.61
CA SER A 693 22.78 20.54 -7.33
C SER A 693 22.38 19.92 -6.01
N ARG A 694 22.25 18.60 -5.99
CA ARG A 694 21.83 17.84 -4.83
C ARG A 694 22.63 16.55 -4.73
N THR A 695 23.22 16.34 -3.56
CA THR A 695 24.06 15.18 -3.24
C THR A 695 23.32 14.09 -2.47
N GLN A 696 22.07 14.33 -2.07
CA GLN A 696 21.26 13.48 -1.20
C GLN A 696 19.86 13.26 -1.78
N PRO A 697 19.26 12.07 -1.65
CA PRO A 697 17.89 11.79 -2.10
C PRO A 697 16.80 12.63 -1.40
N PHE A 698 15.59 12.66 -1.96
CA PHE A 698 14.52 13.52 -1.44
C PHE A 698 14.04 12.95 -0.11
N ALA A 699 13.78 13.83 0.85
CA ALA A 699 13.28 13.44 2.15
C ALA A 699 11.91 12.77 2.00
N ALA A 700 11.67 11.71 2.77
CA ALA A 700 10.40 11.02 2.81
C ALA A 700 9.47 11.62 3.87
N ASP A 701 8.17 11.65 3.61
CA ASP A 701 7.16 12.05 4.59
C ASP A 701 7.13 11.05 5.76
N PRO A 702 7.47 11.48 7.00
CA PRO A 702 7.45 10.60 8.16
C PRO A 702 6.04 10.13 8.55
N ARG A 703 4.99 10.77 8.03
CA ARG A 703 3.60 10.40 8.28
C ARG A 703 3.08 9.37 7.29
N SER A 704 3.77 9.09 6.20
CA SER A 704 3.27 8.09 5.25
C SER A 704 3.38 6.68 5.85
N PRO A 705 2.26 5.95 6.04
CA PRO A 705 2.24 4.75 6.88
C PRO A 705 2.81 3.50 6.20
N LEU A 706 2.73 3.42 4.86
CA LEU A 706 3.02 2.19 4.12
C LEU A 706 3.92 2.43 2.91
N THR A 707 3.55 3.39 2.06
CA THR A 707 4.29 3.77 0.87
C THR A 707 5.32 4.86 1.19
N LEU A 708 6.35 5.00 0.36
CA LEU A 708 7.30 6.10 0.46
C LEU A 708 6.73 7.30 -0.29
N HIS A 709 6.59 8.47 0.34
CA HIS A 709 6.13 9.71 -0.30
C HIS A 709 7.12 10.84 -0.03
N PRO A 710 7.28 11.83 -0.93
CA PRO A 710 8.15 12.97 -0.68
C PRO A 710 7.62 13.84 0.47
N ALA A 711 8.49 14.34 1.33
CA ALA A 711 8.12 15.27 2.41
C ALA A 711 7.73 16.67 1.88
N ASP A 712 8.31 17.06 0.75
CA ASP A 712 7.98 18.27 -0.01
C ASP A 712 8.03 17.91 -1.51
N SER A 713 6.95 18.20 -2.22
CA SER A 713 6.75 17.87 -3.63
C SER A 713 6.50 19.11 -4.50
N MET A 714 6.91 20.30 -4.04
CA MET A 714 6.69 21.53 -4.78
C MET A 714 7.63 21.65 -6.00
N VAL A 715 7.04 21.83 -7.18
CA VAL A 715 7.74 22.06 -8.46
C VAL A 715 7.14 23.25 -9.19
N THR A 716 7.91 23.90 -10.06
CA THR A 716 7.42 24.92 -10.99
C THR A 716 7.13 24.28 -12.35
N LEU A 717 5.91 24.43 -12.83
CA LEU A 717 5.53 24.05 -14.19
C LEU A 717 5.49 25.31 -15.08
N SER A 718 5.92 25.19 -16.32
CA SER A 718 5.86 26.24 -17.34
C SER A 718 5.61 25.62 -18.71
N LEU A 719 4.93 26.34 -19.60
CA LEU A 719 4.78 25.92 -21.00
C LEU A 719 6.14 26.00 -21.71
N LEU A 720 6.38 25.07 -22.63
CA LEU A 720 7.57 25.04 -23.49
C LEU A 720 7.55 26.11 -24.57
#